data_AF-S4RW49-F1
#
_entry.id   AF-S4RW49-F1
#
_cell.length_a   1.000
_cell.length_b   1.000
_cell.length_c   1.000
_cell.angle_alpha   90.00
_cell.angle_beta   90.00
_cell.angle_gamma   90.00
#
_symmetry.space_group_name_H-M   'P 1'
#
loop_
_entity.id
_entity.type
_entity.pdbx_description
1 polymer ?
#
loop_
_entity_poly.entity_id
_entity_poly.type
_entity_poly.pdbx_seq_one_letter_code
_entity_poly.pdbx_strand_id
1 'polypeptide(L)'
;VDNQRGQLERYQTRLRDVVRAYRGLAKEKEALEASLTALSASQRARQRSQVPSVPFNAGSEDGLSVRSDGSTETGDSGDTGASCGTDGSTTGLGEASCVGGASSSAGGGASESGTSVDRGGERTNGDLRLYVCVSHLTTLTSALATVTQEKSRMEAAYQAEKRRLRQEMEDASGRAEEERARQANEARRLAEQLAEARARVLAQQQEREQEQADHGAMLRELQRLLAEERARSNSTEAALEEAKSAQASVGSEEMASHRATLSRLERELEATRAQLVQSEEQLRRAVSTEERARKQAGEEAARLGAQLQLQATQALEAEAALRARAECSEERAAGLEERIGEISAALGATARERQRDQETAARLRDSVSRLAQQNAALAAALASTSGSASLRDAEAACGGKAEEPAASSTGGFVDISSTDADGSLLGSGLALKAVGHGGAQSARHPDVASLEQELARVQALLASARRLRGTSTRGWGRPLSDKGEMAELGRQLAELSERNAALRSHCQELVGRHRRELDELRADGARERQRGQRERDLAEAAFRERVLALESEMHRQRDRSLALLAEREHEIRALRAAAQAAGSRAEPHVTASNRGPVEGGVHGQEVSAAGFSHEALELPAHSQAMLLHYAEQLSRREVEMAALRREKRDLERSVRALREEIATAEEKHQQEVQSLRAMLDERARERGRDGASLEYLKNVVYRYLTLGDARGRQHALNAIAAVLHFSPVERQAV
;
A
#
# COMPACT_ATOMS: atom_id res chain seq x y z
N VAL A 1 40.39 -25.30 -11.37
CA VAL A 1 40.39 -26.36 -12.41
C VAL A 1 41.77 -26.99 -12.57
N ASP A 2 42.77 -26.32 -13.15
CA ASP A 2 43.95 -27.04 -13.64
C ASP A 2 44.90 -27.57 -12.55
N ASN A 3 44.96 -26.91 -11.39
CA ASN A 3 45.63 -27.46 -10.20
C ASN A 3 44.96 -28.77 -9.72
N GLN A 4 43.62 -28.87 -9.82
CA GLN A 4 42.89 -30.11 -9.50
C GLN A 4 43.13 -31.20 -10.55
N ARG A 5 43.28 -30.85 -11.85
CA ARG A 5 43.70 -31.79 -12.89
C ARG A 5 45.09 -32.36 -12.61
N GLY A 6 46.07 -31.50 -12.33
CA GLY A 6 47.43 -31.93 -11.97
C GLY A 6 47.49 -32.76 -10.68
N GLN A 7 46.59 -32.53 -9.72
CA GLN A 7 46.44 -33.40 -8.55
C GLN A 7 45.86 -34.77 -8.93
N LEU A 8 44.80 -34.81 -9.74
CA LEU A 8 44.18 -36.06 -10.23
C LEU A 8 45.17 -36.90 -11.04
N GLU A 9 45.98 -36.30 -11.91
CA GLU A 9 47.04 -37.00 -12.66
C GLU A 9 48.11 -37.60 -11.75
N ARG A 10 48.52 -36.87 -10.70
CA ARG A 10 49.46 -37.38 -9.67
C ARG A 10 48.86 -38.54 -8.88
N TYR A 11 47.60 -38.44 -8.47
CA TYR A 11 46.89 -39.54 -7.81
C TYR A 11 46.71 -40.76 -8.73
N GLN A 12 46.33 -40.54 -10.00
CA GLN A 12 46.17 -41.61 -10.97
C GLN A 12 47.49 -42.32 -11.26
N THR A 13 48.60 -41.59 -11.34
CA THR A 13 49.95 -42.16 -11.50
C THR A 13 50.32 -43.01 -10.28
N ARG A 14 50.21 -42.45 -9.07
CA ARG A 14 50.44 -43.19 -7.81
C ARG A 14 49.58 -44.44 -7.70
N LEU A 15 48.31 -44.38 -8.13
CA LEU A 15 47.41 -45.54 -8.10
C LEU A 15 47.87 -46.65 -9.09
N ARG A 16 48.33 -46.28 -10.30
CA ARG A 16 48.92 -47.24 -11.25
C ARG A 16 50.16 -47.90 -10.66
N ASP A 17 51.03 -47.14 -10.00
CA ASP A 17 52.25 -47.65 -9.39
C ASP A 17 51.97 -48.56 -8.19
N VAL A 18 51.00 -48.22 -7.33
CA VAL A 18 50.53 -49.09 -6.24
C VAL A 18 49.92 -50.38 -6.79
N VAL A 19 49.09 -50.32 -7.84
CA VAL A 19 48.54 -51.53 -8.50
C VAL A 19 49.64 -52.36 -9.16
N ARG A 20 50.69 -51.74 -9.70
CA ARG A 20 51.87 -52.44 -10.24
C ARG A 20 52.66 -53.14 -9.14
N ALA A 21 52.88 -52.47 -8.00
CA ALA A 21 53.53 -53.05 -6.83
C ALA A 21 52.73 -54.22 -6.26
N TYR A 22 51.41 -54.08 -6.10
CA TYR A 22 50.52 -55.17 -5.66
C TYR A 22 50.55 -56.38 -6.61
N ARG A 23 50.61 -56.15 -7.93
CA ARG A 23 50.78 -57.22 -8.93
C ARG A 23 52.19 -57.82 -8.96
N GLY A 24 53.20 -57.13 -8.45
CA GLY A 24 54.52 -57.70 -8.16
C GLY A 24 54.47 -58.61 -6.95
N LEU A 25 54.03 -58.07 -5.82
CA LEU A 25 53.89 -58.76 -4.53
C LEU A 25 53.01 -60.01 -4.62
N ALA A 26 51.93 -59.98 -5.41
CA ALA A 26 51.09 -61.15 -5.68
C ALA A 26 51.87 -62.29 -6.37
N LYS A 27 52.69 -61.96 -7.38
CA LYS A 27 53.53 -62.94 -8.08
C LYS A 27 54.70 -63.44 -7.24
N GLU A 28 55.27 -62.57 -6.40
CA GLU A 28 56.28 -62.95 -5.41
C GLU A 28 55.69 -63.90 -4.37
N LYS A 29 54.47 -63.64 -3.90
CA LYS A 29 53.72 -64.56 -3.04
C LYS A 29 53.45 -65.90 -3.75
N GLU A 30 52.94 -65.90 -4.98
CA GLU A 30 52.71 -67.11 -5.77
C GLU A 30 54.01 -67.93 -5.96
N ALA A 31 55.13 -67.26 -6.23
CA ALA A 31 56.44 -67.89 -6.35
C ALA A 31 56.97 -68.43 -5.02
N LEU A 32 56.73 -67.75 -3.90
CA LEU A 32 57.07 -68.22 -2.56
C LEU A 32 56.21 -69.43 -2.15
N GLU A 33 54.91 -69.43 -2.45
CA GLU A 33 54.00 -70.57 -2.23
C GLU A 33 54.38 -71.78 -3.12
N ALA A 34 54.78 -71.54 -4.37
CA ALA A 34 55.39 -72.55 -5.22
C ALA A 34 56.72 -73.09 -4.65
N SER A 35 57.55 -72.22 -4.06
CA SER A 35 58.80 -72.66 -3.41
C SER A 35 58.54 -73.49 -2.15
N LEU A 36 57.54 -73.12 -1.33
CA LEU A 36 57.17 -73.82 -0.10
C LEU A 36 56.50 -75.17 -0.37
N THR A 37 55.69 -75.27 -1.42
CA THR A 37 55.12 -76.55 -1.88
C THR A 37 56.20 -77.46 -2.46
N ALA A 38 57.16 -76.94 -3.23
CA ALA A 38 58.33 -77.70 -3.69
C ALA A 38 59.24 -78.16 -2.54
N LEU A 39 59.53 -77.29 -1.56
CA LEU A 39 60.35 -77.61 -0.39
C LEU A 39 59.67 -78.64 0.52
N SER A 40 58.38 -78.50 0.80
CA SER A 40 57.63 -79.48 1.62
C SER A 40 57.42 -80.82 0.89
N ALA A 41 57.29 -80.83 -0.44
CA ALA A 41 57.36 -82.06 -1.24
C ALA A 41 58.74 -82.73 -1.16
N SER A 42 59.82 -81.96 -1.27
CA SER A 42 61.20 -82.44 -1.11
C SER A 42 61.48 -82.98 0.30
N GLN A 43 60.95 -82.31 1.34
CA GLN A 43 61.07 -82.76 2.74
C GLN A 43 60.30 -84.06 2.99
N ARG A 44 59.08 -84.20 2.43
CA ARG A 44 58.32 -85.46 2.44
C ARG A 44 59.02 -86.58 1.67
N ALA A 45 59.69 -86.26 0.56
CA ALA A 45 60.50 -87.22 -0.19
C ALA A 45 61.72 -87.72 0.62
N ARG A 46 62.43 -86.80 1.30
CA ARG A 46 63.55 -87.15 2.21
C ARG A 46 63.10 -87.98 3.42
N GLN A 47 61.94 -87.71 3.99
CA GLN A 47 61.35 -88.54 5.04
C GLN A 47 61.01 -89.96 4.54
N ARG A 48 60.55 -90.09 3.29
CA ARG A 48 60.30 -91.40 2.65
C ARG A 48 61.57 -92.21 2.34
N SER A 49 62.76 -91.61 2.35
CA SER A 49 64.04 -92.31 2.11
C SER A 49 64.78 -92.71 3.40
N GLN A 50 64.17 -92.63 4.59
CA GLN A 50 64.81 -92.96 5.87
C GLN A 50 63.99 -93.93 6.75
N VAL A 51 63.55 -95.06 6.20
CA VAL A 51 63.04 -96.19 7.02
C VAL A 51 63.50 -97.54 6.41
N PRO A 52 64.38 -98.31 7.08
CA PRO A 52 64.61 -99.72 6.76
C PRO A 52 63.54 -100.61 7.43
N SER A 53 63.18 -101.73 6.80
CA SER A 53 62.01 -102.54 7.17
C SER A 53 62.35 -103.87 7.87
N VAL A 54 61.79 -104.11 9.06
CA VAL A 54 61.66 -105.44 9.69
C VAL A 54 60.34 -105.50 10.50
N PRO A 55 59.53 -106.59 10.43
CA PRO A 55 58.25 -106.74 11.17
C PRO A 55 58.37 -107.62 12.44
N PHE A 56 57.20 -107.96 13.05
CA PHE A 56 56.99 -108.86 14.21
C PHE A 56 57.26 -108.18 15.58
N ASN A 57 56.50 -108.36 16.66
CA ASN A 57 55.62 -109.47 17.11
C ASN A 57 54.33 -108.95 17.82
N ALA A 58 53.47 -109.83 18.34
CA ALA A 58 52.22 -109.52 19.07
C ALA A 58 52.29 -109.77 20.60
N GLY A 59 51.31 -109.21 21.32
CA GLY A 59 51.14 -109.27 22.79
C GLY A 59 51.75 -108.05 23.51
N SER A 60 51.27 -107.62 24.69
CA SER A 60 50.02 -107.90 25.41
C SER A 60 49.86 -106.85 26.54
N GLU A 61 48.66 -106.74 27.13
CA GLU A 61 48.35 -106.08 28.42
C GLU A 61 48.48 -104.55 28.54
N ASP A 62 47.30 -103.93 28.74
CA ASP A 62 46.95 -102.89 29.73
C ASP A 62 47.88 -101.70 30.02
N GLY A 63 47.37 -100.49 29.77
CA GLY A 63 47.96 -99.26 30.31
C GLY A 63 47.29 -97.95 29.90
N LEU A 64 46.49 -97.38 30.81
CA LEU A 64 46.19 -95.94 30.95
C LEU A 64 45.52 -95.18 29.78
N SER A 65 44.26 -94.81 30.06
CA SER A 65 43.54 -93.70 29.45
C SER A 65 44.28 -92.36 29.45
N VAL A 66 44.10 -91.57 28.38
CA VAL A 66 43.68 -90.16 28.45
C VAL A 66 42.83 -89.87 27.19
N ARG A 67 41.75 -89.10 27.34
CA ARG A 67 40.94 -88.61 26.20
C ARG A 67 41.30 -87.16 25.88
N SER A 68 41.03 -86.78 24.64
CA SER A 68 40.93 -85.38 24.23
C SER A 68 40.01 -84.59 25.14
N ASP A 69 40.41 -83.38 25.50
CA ASP A 69 39.65 -82.15 25.28
C ASP A 69 40.62 -80.95 25.32
N GLY A 70 40.35 -79.82 24.67
CA GLY A 70 39.17 -79.53 23.85
C GLY A 70 38.44 -78.22 24.18
N SER A 71 38.99 -77.36 25.04
CA SER A 71 38.29 -76.15 25.51
C SER A 71 39.10 -74.86 25.32
N THR A 72 38.48 -73.89 24.67
CA THR A 72 38.83 -72.46 24.75
C THR A 72 37.87 -71.79 25.72
N GLU A 73 38.37 -71.08 26.73
CA GLU A 73 37.53 -70.28 27.63
C GLU A 73 37.86 -68.78 27.56
N THR A 74 36.84 -67.97 27.86
CA THR A 74 36.86 -66.50 27.86
C THR A 74 36.21 -65.99 29.14
N GLY A 75 36.88 -65.09 29.85
CA GLY A 75 36.47 -64.51 31.13
C GLY A 75 37.74 -64.27 31.94
N ASP A 76 38.22 -63.04 32.13
CA ASP A 76 37.62 -61.93 32.87
C ASP A 76 37.53 -62.20 34.38
N SER A 77 38.47 -61.58 35.10
CA SER A 77 38.46 -61.27 36.53
C SER A 77 39.73 -60.46 36.81
N GLY A 78 39.58 -59.22 37.26
CA GLY A 78 40.71 -58.41 37.75
C GLY A 78 40.62 -58.19 39.25
N ASP A 79 41.77 -58.06 39.92
CA ASP A 79 41.89 -57.18 41.10
C ASP A 79 43.36 -56.81 41.39
N THR A 80 43.56 -55.73 42.16
CA THR A 80 44.74 -55.33 42.96
C THR A 80 46.14 -55.27 42.32
N GLY A 81 46.79 -54.11 42.43
CA GLY A 81 48.22 -53.94 42.07
C GLY A 81 48.81 -52.55 42.34
N ALA A 82 48.60 -51.97 43.53
CA ALA A 82 48.97 -50.57 43.83
C ALA A 82 50.25 -50.41 44.66
N SER A 83 51.31 -49.87 44.04
CA SER A 83 52.51 -49.25 44.67
C SER A 83 53.39 -48.64 43.56
N CYS A 84 53.73 -47.34 43.44
CA CYS A 84 54.15 -46.25 44.35
C CYS A 84 55.69 -46.07 44.47
N GLY A 85 56.17 -44.84 44.19
CA GLY A 85 57.58 -44.40 44.31
C GLY A 85 58.47 -44.71 43.09
N THR A 86 59.52 -43.93 42.77
CA THR A 86 59.95 -42.62 43.34
C THR A 86 60.93 -41.90 42.39
N ASP A 87 60.79 -40.58 42.28
CA ASP A 87 61.78 -39.49 42.15
C ASP A 87 62.96 -39.53 41.13
N GLY A 88 63.33 -38.33 40.63
CA GLY A 88 64.61 -38.05 39.91
C GLY A 88 64.47 -37.88 38.39
N SER A 89 64.13 -36.73 37.77
CA SER A 89 64.59 -35.32 37.89
C SER A 89 65.56 -34.90 36.75
N THR A 90 65.55 -33.61 36.42
CA THR A 90 66.43 -32.86 35.48
C THR A 90 66.40 -33.17 33.98
N THR A 91 65.99 -32.12 33.23
CA THR A 91 66.60 -31.55 32.00
C THR A 91 68.03 -32.02 31.62
N GLY A 92 68.44 -32.07 30.34
CA GLY A 92 67.76 -31.72 29.08
C GLY A 92 68.66 -30.92 28.11
N LEU A 93 68.49 -31.11 26.78
CA LEU A 93 69.20 -30.44 25.66
C LEU A 93 70.73 -30.69 25.57
N GLY A 94 71.29 -30.43 24.38
CA GLY A 94 72.75 -30.26 24.18
C GLY A 94 73.39 -31.24 23.18
N GLU A 95 73.90 -30.71 22.07
CA GLU A 95 74.47 -31.48 20.96
C GLU A 95 75.99 -31.74 21.10
N ALA A 96 76.47 -32.71 20.30
CA ALA A 96 77.73 -32.68 19.56
C ALA A 96 79.12 -32.82 20.28
N SER A 97 79.83 -33.87 19.85
CA SER A 97 81.18 -33.81 19.23
C SER A 97 82.43 -34.32 20.00
N CYS A 98 83.13 -35.21 19.29
CA CYS A 98 84.58 -35.39 19.11
C CYS A 98 85.58 -35.68 20.27
N VAL A 99 86.25 -36.83 20.12
CA VAL A 99 87.72 -37.06 20.16
C VAL A 99 88.46 -37.14 21.52
N GLY A 100 89.05 -38.32 21.76
CA GLY A 100 90.45 -38.46 22.18
C GLY A 100 90.74 -38.85 23.64
N GLY A 101 91.86 -39.54 23.86
CA GLY A 101 92.45 -39.78 25.19
C GLY A 101 92.70 -41.27 25.51
N ALA A 102 93.96 -41.69 25.58
CA ALA A 102 94.38 -43.07 25.90
C ALA A 102 94.87 -43.24 27.36
N SER A 103 95.26 -44.46 27.74
CA SER A 103 96.02 -44.85 28.97
C SER A 103 95.25 -44.84 30.32
N SER A 104 95.55 -45.71 31.31
CA SER A 104 96.33 -46.98 31.34
C SER A 104 96.15 -47.78 32.65
N SER A 105 96.66 -49.04 32.65
CA SER A 105 97.34 -49.77 33.74
C SER A 105 96.61 -50.37 34.98
N ALA A 106 96.83 -51.69 35.13
CA ALA A 106 97.25 -52.44 36.33
C ALA A 106 96.29 -52.78 37.51
N GLY A 107 96.45 -54.02 38.06
CA GLY A 107 96.22 -54.32 39.49
C GLY A 107 95.73 -55.73 39.89
N GLY A 108 96.62 -56.59 40.44
CA GLY A 108 96.30 -57.83 41.20
C GLY A 108 95.89 -59.07 40.36
N GLY A 109 96.05 -60.32 40.80
CA GLY A 109 96.60 -60.89 42.05
C GLY A 109 95.61 -61.87 42.73
N ALA A 110 95.99 -63.04 43.29
CA ALA A 110 97.29 -63.72 43.37
C ALA A 110 97.15 -65.23 43.77
N SER A 111 98.15 -66.06 43.41
CA SER A 111 98.69 -67.24 44.14
C SER A 111 97.74 -68.44 44.52
N GLU A 112 98.15 -69.59 45.09
CA GLU A 112 99.40 -70.08 45.75
C GLU A 112 99.73 -71.57 45.46
N SER A 113 100.99 -71.98 45.77
CA SER A 113 101.47 -73.35 46.12
C SER A 113 101.46 -74.48 45.05
N GLY A 114 102.44 -75.40 44.95
CA GLY A 114 103.76 -75.48 45.61
C GLY A 114 104.38 -76.91 45.62
N THR A 115 105.73 -77.02 45.49
CA THR A 115 106.58 -78.24 45.74
C THR A 115 106.37 -79.50 44.85
N SER A 116 107.34 -80.42 44.61
CA SER A 116 108.79 -80.51 44.91
C SER A 116 109.54 -81.63 44.11
N VAL A 117 110.85 -81.43 43.89
CA VAL A 117 111.97 -82.43 43.97
C VAL A 117 112.09 -83.63 42.98
N ASP A 118 113.13 -83.51 42.12
CA ASP A 118 114.21 -84.48 41.80
C ASP A 118 113.98 -85.79 40.97
N ARG A 119 115.09 -86.19 40.33
CA ARG A 119 115.48 -87.47 39.68
C ARG A 119 115.00 -87.76 38.26
N GLY A 120 115.98 -88.10 37.43
CA GLY A 120 115.75 -88.73 36.14
C GLY A 120 115.41 -90.21 36.31
N GLY A 121 114.38 -90.63 35.59
CA GLY A 121 114.04 -92.02 35.29
C GLY A 121 113.66 -92.11 33.81
N GLU A 122 113.84 -93.28 33.21
CA GLU A 122 113.62 -93.48 31.78
C GLU A 122 112.14 -93.26 31.44
N ARG A 123 111.82 -92.20 30.69
CA ARG A 123 110.46 -91.95 30.19
C ARG A 123 110.07 -93.09 29.25
N THR A 124 109.20 -93.95 29.73
CA THR A 124 108.69 -95.05 28.93
C THR A 124 107.81 -94.51 27.80
N ASN A 125 107.55 -95.33 26.78
CA ASN A 125 106.65 -94.95 25.69
C ASN A 125 105.19 -94.67 26.16
N GLY A 126 104.85 -95.03 27.41
CA GLY A 126 103.57 -94.69 28.04
C GLY A 126 103.47 -93.21 28.42
N ASP A 127 104.52 -92.63 29.01
CA ASP A 127 104.48 -91.27 29.58
C ASP A 127 104.31 -90.18 28.52
N LEU A 128 104.98 -90.36 27.37
CA LEU A 128 104.83 -89.49 26.20
C LEU A 128 103.41 -89.60 25.60
N ARG A 129 102.82 -90.80 25.58
CA ARG A 129 101.44 -91.00 25.10
C ARG A 129 100.42 -90.40 26.06
N LEU A 130 100.61 -90.57 27.37
CA LEU A 130 99.77 -89.94 28.40
C LEU A 130 99.84 -88.41 28.31
N TYR A 131 101.04 -87.84 28.15
CA TYR A 131 101.20 -86.38 27.97
C TYR A 131 100.48 -85.87 26.70
N VAL A 132 100.56 -86.59 25.57
CA VAL A 132 99.84 -86.26 24.33
C VAL A 132 98.32 -86.42 24.49
N CYS A 133 97.85 -87.46 25.19
CA CYS A 133 96.42 -87.60 25.50
C CYS A 133 95.92 -86.48 26.43
N VAL A 134 96.72 -86.06 27.42
CA VAL A 134 96.39 -84.93 28.31
C VAL A 134 96.35 -83.61 27.55
N SER A 135 97.32 -83.33 26.66
CA SER A 135 97.30 -82.10 25.86
C SER A 135 96.17 -82.07 24.83
N HIS A 136 95.80 -83.22 24.26
CA HIS A 136 94.60 -83.33 23.42
C HIS A 136 93.32 -83.12 24.24
N LEU A 137 93.24 -83.66 25.45
CA LEU A 137 92.10 -83.45 26.35
C LEU A 137 91.98 -81.99 26.80
N THR A 138 93.08 -81.29 27.14
CA THR A 138 93.02 -79.86 27.49
C THR A 138 92.65 -79.00 26.29
N THR A 139 93.10 -79.35 25.08
CA THR A 139 92.72 -78.66 23.83
C THR A 139 91.25 -78.88 23.47
N LEU A 140 90.73 -80.10 23.64
CA LEU A 140 89.30 -80.38 23.49
C LEU A 140 88.46 -79.68 24.57
N THR A 141 88.96 -79.62 25.81
CA THR A 141 88.28 -78.93 26.91
C THR A 141 88.24 -77.41 26.68
N SER A 142 89.33 -76.80 26.19
CA SER A 142 89.35 -75.37 25.86
C SER A 142 88.51 -75.05 24.62
N ALA A 143 88.49 -75.92 23.61
CA ALA A 143 87.58 -75.79 22.46
C ALA A 143 86.10 -75.95 22.86
N LEU A 144 85.77 -76.86 23.79
CA LEU A 144 84.43 -76.96 24.36
C LEU A 144 84.08 -75.73 25.22
N ALA A 145 85.04 -75.18 25.96
CA ALA A 145 84.84 -73.96 26.74
C ALA A 145 84.59 -72.74 25.83
N THR A 146 85.34 -72.56 24.74
CA THR A 146 85.07 -71.48 23.77
C THR A 146 83.76 -71.70 23.04
N VAL A 147 83.41 -72.93 22.63
CA VAL A 147 82.10 -73.22 22.01
C VAL A 147 80.94 -72.97 22.99
N THR A 148 81.07 -73.28 24.29
CA THR A 148 80.02 -72.93 25.28
C THR A 148 79.99 -71.43 25.59
N GLN A 149 81.12 -70.73 25.55
CA GLN A 149 81.17 -69.27 25.67
C GLN A 149 80.53 -68.57 24.46
N GLU A 150 80.83 -68.99 23.23
CA GLU A 150 80.19 -68.47 22.01
C GLU A 150 78.71 -68.84 21.96
N LYS A 151 78.32 -70.05 22.38
CA LYS A 151 76.90 -70.42 22.53
C LYS A 151 76.19 -69.49 23.52
N SER A 152 76.76 -69.21 24.68
CA SER A 152 76.14 -68.29 25.65
C SER A 152 76.13 -66.83 25.18
N ARG A 153 77.16 -66.38 24.44
CA ARG A 153 77.17 -65.07 23.75
C ARG A 153 76.06 -64.97 22.71
N MET A 154 75.90 -65.98 21.86
CA MET A 154 74.84 -66.04 20.84
C MET A 154 73.44 -66.17 21.46
N GLU A 155 73.28 -66.92 22.54
CA GLU A 155 72.01 -67.01 23.29
C GLU A 155 71.65 -65.69 23.97
N ALA A 156 72.63 -64.98 24.55
CA ALA A 156 72.43 -63.65 25.11
C ALA A 156 72.12 -62.61 24.02
N ALA A 157 72.81 -62.65 22.88
CA ALA A 157 72.55 -61.79 21.74
C ALA A 157 71.14 -62.03 21.16
N TYR A 158 70.75 -63.29 20.94
CA TYR A 158 69.41 -63.65 20.50
C TYR A 158 68.32 -63.25 21.52
N GLN A 159 68.59 -63.36 22.83
CA GLN A 159 67.66 -62.86 23.85
C GLN A 159 67.54 -61.33 23.84
N ALA A 160 68.63 -60.61 23.62
CA ALA A 160 68.63 -59.15 23.49
C ALA A 160 67.90 -58.70 22.21
N GLU A 161 68.18 -59.33 21.07
CA GLU A 161 67.48 -59.12 19.79
C GLU A 161 65.98 -59.42 19.92
N LYS A 162 65.60 -60.54 20.56
CA LYS A 162 64.20 -60.90 20.82
C LYS A 162 63.48 -59.92 21.75
N ARG A 163 64.18 -59.26 22.69
CA ARG A 163 63.62 -58.17 23.50
C ARG A 163 63.49 -56.89 22.67
N ARG A 164 64.52 -56.54 21.90
CA ARG A 164 64.51 -55.39 21.00
C ARG A 164 63.40 -55.47 19.95
N LEU A 165 63.23 -56.61 19.28
CA LEU A 165 62.17 -56.82 18.29
C LEU A 165 60.77 -56.77 18.92
N ARG A 166 60.61 -57.14 20.19
CA ARG A 166 59.36 -56.94 20.94
C ARG A 166 59.11 -55.46 21.18
N GLN A 167 60.11 -54.73 21.68
CA GLN A 167 60.02 -53.27 21.88
C GLN A 167 59.76 -52.52 20.56
N GLU A 168 60.41 -52.91 19.46
CA GLU A 168 60.17 -52.32 18.13
C GLU A 168 58.75 -52.62 17.59
N MET A 169 58.18 -53.79 17.91
CA MET A 169 56.79 -54.13 17.61
C MET A 169 55.78 -53.41 18.51
N GLU A 170 56.09 -53.26 19.81
CA GLU A 170 55.31 -52.52 20.79
C GLU A 170 55.26 -51.02 20.40
N ASP A 171 56.42 -50.40 20.12
CA ASP A 171 56.56 -49.06 19.55
C ASP A 171 55.76 -48.89 18.25
N ALA A 172 55.89 -49.83 17.31
CA ALA A 172 55.17 -49.77 16.04
C ALA A 172 53.65 -49.88 16.24
N SER A 173 53.19 -50.69 17.20
CA SER A 173 51.78 -50.81 17.56
C SER A 173 51.23 -49.51 18.20
N GLY A 174 51.97 -48.92 19.15
CA GLY A 174 51.60 -47.65 19.78
C GLY A 174 51.52 -46.50 18.79
N ARG A 175 52.50 -46.39 17.87
CA ARG A 175 52.47 -45.39 16.78
C ARG A 175 51.25 -45.59 15.86
N ALA A 176 50.91 -46.83 15.51
CA ALA A 176 49.74 -47.13 14.71
C ALA A 176 48.42 -46.82 15.44
N GLU A 177 48.37 -46.98 16.77
CA GLU A 177 47.22 -46.61 17.59
C GLU A 177 47.09 -45.09 17.77
N GLU A 178 48.20 -44.37 17.94
CA GLU A 178 48.21 -42.91 17.89
C GLU A 178 47.73 -42.37 16.54
N GLU A 179 48.19 -42.93 15.42
CA GLU A 179 47.74 -42.53 14.08
C GLU A 179 46.25 -42.80 13.88
N ARG A 180 45.73 -43.96 14.32
CA ARG A 180 44.29 -44.26 14.33
C ARG A 180 43.51 -43.27 15.19
N ALA A 181 44.02 -42.91 16.37
CA ALA A 181 43.37 -41.94 17.26
C ALA A 181 43.35 -40.52 16.67
N ARG A 182 44.44 -40.09 16.01
CA ARG A 182 44.51 -38.82 15.26
C ARG A 182 43.49 -38.81 14.12
N GLN A 183 43.48 -39.84 13.28
CA GLN A 183 42.51 -40.00 12.18
C GLN A 183 41.05 -40.05 12.66
N ALA A 184 40.76 -40.72 13.79
CA ALA A 184 39.42 -40.77 14.37
C ALA A 184 38.97 -39.39 14.88
N ASN A 185 39.87 -38.61 15.47
CA ASN A 185 39.58 -37.24 15.92
C ASN A 185 39.44 -36.25 14.75
N GLU A 186 40.20 -36.43 13.67
CA GLU A 186 40.01 -35.68 12.41
C GLU A 186 38.67 -36.01 11.74
N ALA A 187 38.29 -37.30 11.68
CA ALA A 187 37.00 -37.73 11.17
C ALA A 187 35.82 -37.18 11.99
N ARG A 188 35.95 -37.10 13.33
CA ARG A 188 34.96 -36.44 14.21
C ARG A 188 34.84 -34.95 13.90
N ARG A 189 35.95 -34.22 13.83
CA ARG A 189 35.96 -32.78 13.47
C ARG A 189 35.33 -32.50 12.11
N LEU A 190 35.60 -33.35 11.12
CA LEU A 190 34.99 -33.24 9.79
C LEU A 190 33.48 -33.56 9.82
N ALA A 191 33.05 -34.55 10.62
CA ALA A 191 31.64 -34.85 10.82
C ALA A 191 30.88 -33.72 11.55
N GLU A 192 31.51 -33.09 12.54
CA GLU A 192 31.01 -31.89 13.25
C GLU A 192 30.86 -30.72 12.27
N GLN A 193 31.90 -30.42 11.47
CA GLN A 193 31.84 -29.37 10.45
C GLN A 193 30.77 -29.63 9.37
N LEU A 194 30.57 -30.90 8.98
CA LEU A 194 29.50 -31.29 8.05
C LEU A 194 28.11 -31.18 8.70
N ALA A 195 27.97 -31.47 9.99
CA ALA A 195 26.73 -31.28 10.74
C ALA A 195 26.39 -29.78 10.89
N GLU A 196 27.37 -28.94 11.21
CA GLU A 196 27.22 -27.48 11.23
C GLU A 196 26.84 -26.94 9.84
N ALA A 197 27.52 -27.37 8.78
CA ALA A 197 27.22 -26.93 7.42
C ALA A 197 25.79 -27.33 7.00
N ARG A 198 25.35 -28.55 7.34
CA ARG A 198 23.96 -29.01 7.13
C ARG A 198 22.96 -28.19 7.93
N ALA A 199 23.24 -27.90 9.21
CA ALA A 199 22.38 -27.07 10.05
C ALA A 199 22.24 -25.64 9.50
N ARG A 200 23.34 -25.02 9.03
CA ARG A 200 23.33 -23.70 8.39
C ARG A 200 22.52 -23.70 7.08
N VAL A 201 22.62 -24.76 6.27
CA VAL A 201 21.81 -24.90 5.04
C VAL A 201 20.33 -25.11 5.36
N LEU A 202 19.99 -25.90 6.37
CA LEU A 202 18.59 -26.10 6.81
C LEU A 202 17.99 -24.81 7.36
N ALA A 203 18.74 -24.03 8.14
CA ALA A 203 18.31 -22.70 8.60
C ALA A 203 18.04 -21.76 7.41
N GLN A 204 18.96 -21.67 6.45
CA GLN A 204 18.76 -20.86 5.23
C GLN A 204 17.62 -21.34 4.33
N GLN A 205 17.24 -22.62 4.40
CA GLN A 205 16.04 -23.14 3.72
C GLN A 205 14.78 -22.66 4.46
N GLN A 206 14.73 -22.80 5.79
CA GLN A 206 13.61 -22.34 6.61
C GLN A 206 13.41 -20.82 6.56
N GLU A 207 14.49 -20.04 6.57
CA GLU A 207 14.46 -18.58 6.35
C GLU A 207 13.81 -18.23 5.01
N ARG A 208 14.24 -18.88 3.92
CA ARG A 208 13.65 -18.66 2.58
C ARG A 208 12.22 -19.15 2.44
N GLU A 209 11.83 -20.19 3.16
CA GLU A 209 10.45 -20.67 3.21
C GLU A 209 9.56 -19.69 4.00
N GLN A 210 10.07 -19.08 5.07
CA GLN A 210 9.42 -17.99 5.79
C GLN A 210 9.29 -16.73 4.92
N GLU A 211 10.35 -16.29 4.26
CA GLU A 211 10.31 -15.18 3.29
C GLU A 211 9.25 -15.41 2.19
N GLN A 212 9.18 -16.64 1.64
CA GLN A 212 8.16 -17.00 0.65
C GLN A 212 6.73 -17.03 1.24
N ALA A 213 6.56 -17.50 2.47
CA ALA A 213 5.27 -17.48 3.16
C ALA A 213 4.79 -16.05 3.45
N ASP A 214 5.70 -15.16 3.86
CA ASP A 214 5.46 -13.75 4.13
C ASP A 214 5.20 -12.95 2.85
N HIS A 215 5.97 -13.17 1.79
CA HIS A 215 5.64 -12.64 0.45
C HIS A 215 4.27 -13.13 -0.02
N GLY A 216 3.95 -14.41 0.22
CA GLY A 216 2.63 -14.97 -0.06
C GLY A 216 1.52 -14.35 0.78
N ALA A 217 1.79 -13.94 2.02
CA ALA A 217 0.85 -13.25 2.90
C ALA A 217 0.63 -11.80 2.45
N MET A 218 1.72 -11.06 2.21
CA MET A 218 1.69 -9.71 1.66
C MET A 218 0.94 -9.64 0.32
N LEU A 219 1.14 -10.61 -0.58
CA LEU A 219 0.38 -10.67 -1.83
C LEU A 219 -1.12 -10.91 -1.60
N ARG A 220 -1.51 -11.76 -0.65
CA ARG A 220 -2.92 -11.96 -0.25
C ARG A 220 -3.51 -10.71 0.38
N GLU A 221 -2.76 -9.97 1.19
CA GLU A 221 -3.19 -8.71 1.79
C GLU A 221 -3.32 -7.59 0.75
N LEU A 222 -2.37 -7.45 -0.17
CA LEU A 222 -2.45 -6.51 -1.28
C LEU A 222 -3.64 -6.83 -2.21
N GLN A 223 -3.91 -8.10 -2.49
CA GLN A 223 -5.09 -8.53 -3.23
C GLN A 223 -6.39 -8.20 -2.47
N ARG A 224 -6.44 -8.39 -1.14
CA ARG A 224 -7.56 -8.00 -0.30
C ARG A 224 -7.78 -6.48 -0.32
N LEU A 225 -6.73 -5.69 -0.09
CA LEU A 225 -6.81 -4.22 -0.11
C LEU A 225 -7.25 -3.70 -1.48
N LEU A 226 -6.74 -4.27 -2.58
CA LEU A 226 -7.14 -3.91 -3.94
C LEU A 226 -8.58 -4.34 -4.26
N ALA A 227 -9.10 -5.40 -3.64
CA ALA A 227 -10.52 -5.75 -3.72
C ALA A 227 -11.40 -4.82 -2.86
N GLU A 228 -10.94 -4.42 -1.67
CA GLU A 228 -11.61 -3.44 -0.80
C GLU A 228 -11.66 -2.05 -1.46
N GLU A 229 -10.57 -1.57 -2.07
CA GLU A 229 -10.54 -0.31 -2.82
C GLU A 229 -11.44 -0.35 -4.07
N ARG A 230 -11.48 -1.48 -4.80
CA ARG A 230 -12.45 -1.65 -5.89
C ARG A 230 -13.90 -1.65 -5.40
N ALA A 231 -14.18 -2.30 -4.27
CA ALA A 231 -15.52 -2.28 -3.66
C ALA A 231 -15.90 -0.85 -3.20
N ARG A 232 -14.94 -0.09 -2.64
CA ARG A 232 -15.11 1.33 -2.30
C ARG A 232 -15.41 2.16 -3.55
N SER A 233 -14.56 2.11 -4.58
CA SER A 233 -14.76 2.81 -5.87
C SER A 233 -16.15 2.52 -6.45
N ASN A 234 -16.49 1.24 -6.64
CA ASN A 234 -17.79 0.81 -7.14
C ASN A 234 -18.96 1.31 -6.27
N SER A 235 -18.82 1.35 -4.94
CA SER A 235 -19.87 1.87 -4.05
C SER A 235 -20.01 3.40 -4.15
N THR A 236 -18.91 4.13 -4.32
CA THR A 236 -18.93 5.58 -4.53
C THR A 236 -19.42 5.95 -5.93
N GLU A 237 -19.12 5.14 -6.94
CA GLU A 237 -19.64 5.28 -8.31
C GLU A 237 -21.15 5.00 -8.34
N ALA A 238 -21.62 3.94 -7.67
CA ALA A 238 -23.05 3.66 -7.54
C ALA A 238 -23.80 4.80 -6.83
N ALA A 239 -23.28 5.33 -5.72
CA ALA A 239 -23.86 6.47 -5.03
C ALA A 239 -23.80 7.78 -5.85
N LEU A 240 -22.77 7.95 -6.69
CA LEU A 240 -22.64 9.07 -7.62
C LEU A 240 -23.69 8.98 -8.75
N GLU A 241 -23.90 7.80 -9.35
CA GLU A 241 -24.93 7.60 -10.36
C GLU A 241 -26.35 7.68 -9.76
N GLU A 242 -26.57 7.20 -8.54
CA GLU A 242 -27.83 7.42 -7.80
C GLU A 242 -28.08 8.92 -7.61
N ALA A 243 -27.10 9.67 -7.08
CA ALA A 243 -27.20 11.12 -6.89
C ALA A 243 -27.40 11.88 -8.22
N LYS A 244 -26.70 11.50 -9.30
CA LYS A 244 -26.93 12.04 -10.65
C LYS A 244 -28.32 11.73 -11.17
N SER A 245 -28.84 10.53 -10.93
CA SER A 245 -30.19 10.13 -11.37
C SER A 245 -31.27 10.92 -10.63
N ALA A 246 -31.10 11.15 -9.33
CA ALA A 246 -31.96 12.01 -8.52
C ALA A 246 -31.85 13.49 -8.93
N GLN A 247 -30.64 13.98 -9.24
CA GLN A 247 -30.46 15.33 -9.77
C GLN A 247 -31.07 15.49 -11.17
N ALA A 248 -31.05 14.44 -12.00
CA ALA A 248 -31.68 14.43 -13.31
C ALA A 248 -33.22 14.37 -13.21
N SER A 249 -33.80 13.63 -12.25
CA SER A 249 -35.25 13.64 -12.03
C SER A 249 -35.71 14.98 -11.45
N VAL A 250 -35.06 15.49 -10.40
CA VAL A 250 -35.35 16.82 -9.82
C VAL A 250 -35.17 17.91 -10.88
N GLY A 251 -34.06 17.91 -11.61
CA GLY A 251 -33.83 18.87 -12.70
C GLY A 251 -34.87 18.76 -13.82
N SER A 252 -35.38 17.56 -14.12
CA SER A 252 -36.48 17.38 -15.08
C SER A 252 -37.81 17.89 -14.55
N GLU A 253 -38.09 17.72 -13.25
CA GLU A 253 -39.30 18.23 -12.58
C GLU A 253 -39.26 19.76 -12.45
N GLU A 254 -38.13 20.33 -12.04
CA GLU A 254 -37.87 21.77 -11.99
C GLU A 254 -38.01 22.38 -13.39
N MET A 255 -37.34 21.83 -14.41
CA MET A 255 -37.45 22.32 -15.79
C MET A 255 -38.86 22.13 -16.37
N ALA A 256 -39.59 21.08 -16.01
CA ALA A 256 -41.00 20.94 -16.37
C ALA A 256 -41.86 22.01 -15.69
N SER A 257 -41.61 22.33 -14.42
CA SER A 257 -42.31 23.39 -13.69
C SER A 257 -42.02 24.78 -14.27
N HIS A 258 -40.76 25.07 -14.60
CA HIS A 258 -40.34 26.32 -15.24
C HIS A 258 -40.90 26.45 -16.67
N ARG A 259 -40.93 25.36 -17.44
CA ARG A 259 -41.58 25.34 -18.75
C ARG A 259 -43.10 25.54 -18.64
N ALA A 260 -43.74 25.00 -17.60
CA ALA A 260 -45.15 25.23 -17.33
C ALA A 260 -45.42 26.70 -16.98
N THR A 261 -44.63 27.31 -16.07
CA THR A 261 -44.79 28.73 -15.71
C THR A 261 -44.46 29.67 -16.86
N LEU A 262 -43.42 29.41 -17.66
CA LEU A 262 -43.15 30.15 -18.89
C LEU A 262 -44.34 30.07 -19.85
N SER A 263 -44.85 28.87 -20.15
CA SER A 263 -46.02 28.74 -21.03
C SER A 263 -47.28 29.41 -20.49
N ARG A 264 -47.40 29.56 -19.16
CA ARG A 264 -48.49 30.32 -18.53
C ARG A 264 -48.28 31.82 -18.73
N LEU A 265 -47.09 32.35 -18.45
CA LEU A 265 -46.74 33.75 -18.65
C LEU A 265 -46.82 34.17 -20.13
N GLU A 266 -46.44 33.28 -21.05
CA GLU A 266 -46.61 33.49 -22.50
C GLU A 266 -48.09 33.66 -22.86
N ARG A 267 -48.98 32.79 -22.37
CA ARG A 267 -50.44 32.94 -22.57
C ARG A 267 -51.02 34.19 -21.91
N GLU A 268 -50.52 34.57 -20.72
CA GLU A 268 -50.92 35.81 -20.04
C GLU A 268 -50.47 37.07 -20.83
N LEU A 269 -49.27 37.03 -21.43
CA LEU A 269 -48.76 38.06 -22.33
C LEU A 269 -49.51 38.10 -23.68
N GLU A 270 -49.88 36.97 -24.25
CA GLU A 270 -50.71 36.90 -25.45
C GLU A 270 -52.13 37.41 -25.20
N ALA A 271 -52.74 37.05 -24.07
CA ALA A 271 -54.06 37.53 -23.69
C ALA A 271 -54.06 39.05 -23.44
N THR A 272 -53.07 39.60 -22.74
CA THR A 272 -52.95 41.05 -22.51
C THR A 272 -52.60 41.81 -23.78
N ARG A 273 -51.78 41.27 -24.68
CA ARG A 273 -51.56 41.82 -26.03
C ARG A 273 -52.84 41.82 -26.86
N ALA A 274 -53.64 40.74 -26.82
CA ALA A 274 -54.92 40.68 -27.51
C ALA A 274 -55.93 41.70 -26.95
N GLN A 275 -55.97 41.88 -25.63
CA GLN A 275 -56.78 42.93 -24.97
C GLN A 275 -56.32 44.34 -25.38
N LEU A 276 -55.01 44.59 -25.47
CA LEU A 276 -54.46 45.87 -25.93
C LEU A 276 -54.80 46.14 -27.40
N VAL A 277 -54.68 45.14 -28.28
CA VAL A 277 -55.09 45.30 -29.70
C VAL A 277 -56.59 45.54 -29.81
N GLN A 278 -57.42 44.85 -29.01
CA GLN A 278 -58.86 45.09 -28.98
C GLN A 278 -59.21 46.49 -28.46
N SER A 279 -58.52 47.01 -27.44
CA SER A 279 -58.76 48.38 -26.94
C SER A 279 -58.22 49.44 -27.90
N GLU A 280 -57.08 49.20 -28.56
CA GLU A 280 -56.59 50.04 -29.66
C GLU A 280 -57.59 50.08 -30.83
N GLU A 281 -58.15 48.94 -31.25
CA GLU A 281 -59.18 48.94 -32.29
C GLU A 281 -60.47 49.65 -31.84
N GLN A 282 -60.89 49.50 -30.59
CA GLN A 282 -62.04 50.22 -30.02
C GLN A 282 -61.78 51.73 -30.01
N LEU A 283 -60.58 52.17 -29.63
CA LEU A 283 -60.16 53.58 -29.69
C LEU A 283 -60.07 54.08 -31.14
N ARG A 284 -59.52 53.31 -32.09
CA ARG A 284 -59.51 53.67 -33.51
C ARG A 284 -60.93 53.77 -34.09
N ARG A 285 -61.85 52.88 -33.69
CA ARG A 285 -63.27 52.96 -34.04
C ARG A 285 -63.89 54.25 -33.47
N ALA A 286 -63.69 54.53 -32.18
CA ALA A 286 -64.19 55.72 -31.49
C ALA A 286 -63.66 57.03 -32.10
N VAL A 287 -62.35 57.13 -32.35
CA VAL A 287 -61.73 58.27 -33.05
C VAL A 287 -62.31 58.42 -34.45
N SER A 288 -62.53 57.32 -35.19
CA SER A 288 -63.17 57.40 -36.51
C SER A 288 -64.64 57.88 -36.45
N THR A 289 -65.36 57.66 -35.34
CA THR A 289 -66.71 58.21 -35.13
C THR A 289 -66.66 59.68 -34.68
N GLU A 290 -65.71 60.05 -33.81
CA GLU A 290 -65.48 61.45 -33.45
C GLU A 290 -65.07 62.30 -34.65
N GLU A 291 -64.18 61.81 -35.52
CA GLU A 291 -63.80 62.52 -36.74
C GLU A 291 -64.98 62.75 -37.68
N ARG A 292 -65.87 61.76 -37.82
CA ARG A 292 -67.11 61.92 -38.61
C ARG A 292 -68.03 62.95 -37.98
N ALA A 293 -68.24 62.91 -36.67
CA ALA A 293 -69.05 63.88 -35.94
C ALA A 293 -68.46 65.30 -36.01
N ARG A 294 -67.14 65.45 -35.86
CA ARG A 294 -66.42 66.75 -36.01
C ARG A 294 -66.52 67.29 -37.43
N LYS A 295 -66.46 66.43 -38.46
CA LYS A 295 -66.68 66.83 -39.87
C LYS A 295 -68.12 67.28 -40.10
N GLN A 296 -69.11 66.54 -39.61
CA GLN A 296 -70.53 66.91 -39.69
C GLN A 296 -70.83 68.24 -38.98
N ALA A 297 -70.37 68.41 -37.74
CA ALA A 297 -70.50 69.66 -36.99
C ALA A 297 -69.78 70.84 -37.69
N GLY A 298 -68.64 70.58 -38.35
CA GLY A 298 -67.93 71.57 -39.17
C GLY A 298 -68.71 71.99 -40.42
N GLU A 299 -69.34 71.03 -41.13
CA GLU A 299 -70.24 71.32 -42.25
C GLU A 299 -71.49 72.10 -41.81
N GLU A 300 -72.08 71.74 -40.68
CA GLU A 300 -73.25 72.44 -40.13
C GLU A 300 -72.89 73.87 -39.68
N ALA A 301 -71.76 74.05 -38.98
CA ALA A 301 -71.24 75.36 -38.63
C ALA A 301 -70.92 76.22 -39.87
N ALA A 302 -70.39 75.63 -40.94
CA ALA A 302 -70.15 76.34 -42.20
C ALA A 302 -71.46 76.76 -42.90
N ARG A 303 -72.48 75.88 -42.91
CA ARG A 303 -73.81 76.20 -43.45
C ARG A 303 -74.49 77.33 -42.67
N LEU A 304 -74.46 77.27 -41.33
CA LEU A 304 -75.01 78.32 -40.46
C LEU A 304 -74.22 79.64 -40.61
N GLY A 305 -72.88 79.57 -40.70
CA GLY A 305 -72.05 80.74 -40.96
C GLY A 305 -72.37 81.43 -42.28
N ALA A 306 -72.56 80.66 -43.36
CA ALA A 306 -72.97 81.20 -44.66
C ALA A 306 -74.39 81.81 -44.63
N GLN A 307 -75.33 81.19 -43.91
CA GLN A 307 -76.68 81.76 -43.70
C GLN A 307 -76.64 83.08 -42.93
N LEU A 308 -75.85 83.16 -41.86
CA LEU A 308 -75.65 84.40 -41.08
C LEU A 308 -74.97 85.49 -41.91
N GLN A 309 -73.99 85.14 -42.74
CA GLN A 309 -73.37 86.09 -43.68
C GLN A 309 -74.37 86.65 -44.70
N LEU A 310 -75.23 85.80 -45.28
CA LEU A 310 -76.27 86.25 -46.21
C LEU A 310 -77.33 87.14 -45.53
N GLN A 311 -77.72 86.82 -44.29
CA GLN A 311 -78.60 87.69 -43.51
C GLN A 311 -77.93 89.03 -43.15
N ALA A 312 -76.62 89.04 -42.86
CA ALA A 312 -75.86 90.26 -42.60
C ALA A 312 -75.75 91.15 -43.85
N THR A 313 -75.51 90.59 -45.05
CA THR A 313 -75.52 91.39 -46.29
C THR A 313 -76.91 91.94 -46.59
N GLN A 314 -77.97 91.14 -46.42
CA GLN A 314 -79.36 91.60 -46.59
C GLN A 314 -79.74 92.70 -45.58
N ALA A 315 -79.24 92.63 -44.34
CA ALA A 315 -79.42 93.69 -43.34
C ALA A 315 -78.70 94.98 -43.74
N LEU A 316 -77.45 94.90 -44.22
CA LEU A 316 -76.69 96.07 -44.70
C LEU A 316 -77.33 96.72 -45.94
N GLU A 317 -77.84 95.90 -46.88
CA GLU A 317 -78.61 96.38 -48.04
C GLU A 317 -79.91 97.09 -47.59
N ALA A 318 -80.62 96.54 -46.60
CA ALA A 318 -81.81 97.16 -46.04
C ALA A 318 -81.50 98.48 -45.29
N GLU A 319 -80.40 98.54 -44.53
CA GLU A 319 -79.95 99.80 -43.91
C GLU A 319 -79.58 100.86 -44.97
N ALA A 320 -78.87 100.47 -46.03
CA ALA A 320 -78.51 101.40 -47.11
C ALA A 320 -79.77 101.94 -47.82
N ALA A 321 -80.76 101.07 -48.07
CA ALA A 321 -82.05 101.47 -48.63
C ALA A 321 -82.87 102.39 -47.68
N LEU A 322 -82.69 102.28 -46.36
CA LEU A 322 -83.28 103.20 -45.38
C LEU A 322 -82.54 104.54 -45.34
N ARG A 323 -81.20 104.56 -45.41
CA ARG A 323 -80.39 105.79 -45.49
C ARG A 323 -80.75 106.62 -46.72
N ALA A 324 -80.78 106.01 -47.91
CA ALA A 324 -81.18 106.69 -49.15
C ALA A 324 -82.63 107.24 -49.11
N ARG A 325 -83.55 106.58 -48.38
CA ARG A 325 -84.92 107.09 -48.16
C ARG A 325 -84.96 108.27 -47.21
N ALA A 326 -84.06 108.33 -46.23
CA ALA A 326 -83.91 109.47 -45.32
C ALA A 326 -83.33 110.67 -46.08
N GLU A 327 -82.24 110.49 -46.83
CA GLU A 327 -81.62 111.51 -47.71
C GLU A 327 -82.65 112.14 -48.64
N CYS A 328 -83.38 111.35 -49.44
CA CYS A 328 -84.46 111.85 -50.29
C CYS A 328 -85.68 112.39 -49.52
N SER A 329 -85.76 112.28 -48.19
CA SER A 329 -86.75 112.98 -47.37
C SER A 329 -86.23 114.33 -46.84
N GLU A 330 -84.95 114.42 -46.53
CA GLU A 330 -84.24 115.65 -46.15
C GLU A 330 -84.15 116.62 -47.34
N GLU A 331 -83.83 116.14 -48.54
CA GLU A 331 -83.88 116.92 -49.79
C GLU A 331 -85.26 117.55 -50.03
N ARG A 332 -86.34 116.76 -49.78
CA ARG A 332 -87.72 117.23 -49.92
C ARG A 332 -88.12 118.18 -48.80
N ALA A 333 -87.59 118.03 -47.59
CA ALA A 333 -87.79 118.97 -46.50
C ALA A 333 -87.13 120.32 -46.82
N ALA A 334 -85.85 120.31 -47.21
CA ALA A 334 -85.11 121.51 -47.62
C ALA A 334 -85.81 122.25 -48.78
N GLY A 335 -86.28 121.54 -49.81
CA GLY A 335 -87.04 122.13 -50.92
C GLY A 335 -88.45 122.63 -50.55
N LEU A 336 -89.00 122.25 -49.39
CA LEU A 336 -90.20 122.85 -48.81
C LEU A 336 -89.85 124.07 -47.93
N GLU A 337 -88.77 124.00 -47.17
CA GLU A 337 -88.24 125.11 -46.36
C GLU A 337 -87.83 126.31 -47.22
N GLU A 338 -87.17 126.06 -48.37
CA GLU A 338 -86.84 127.10 -49.36
C GLU A 338 -88.09 127.83 -49.84
N ARG A 339 -89.13 127.09 -50.26
CA ARG A 339 -90.42 127.65 -50.71
C ARG A 339 -91.16 128.39 -49.62
N ILE A 340 -91.09 127.91 -48.37
CA ILE A 340 -91.63 128.62 -47.20
C ILE A 340 -90.86 129.93 -46.98
N GLY A 341 -89.54 129.94 -47.21
CA GLY A 341 -88.69 131.13 -47.24
C GLY A 341 -89.10 132.13 -48.31
N GLU A 342 -89.27 131.68 -49.56
CA GLU A 342 -89.75 132.51 -50.69
C GLU A 342 -91.11 133.16 -50.38
N ILE A 343 -92.09 132.36 -49.93
CA ILE A 343 -93.44 132.84 -49.58
C ILE A 343 -93.38 133.82 -48.41
N SER A 344 -92.53 133.56 -47.40
CA SER A 344 -92.34 134.46 -46.26
C SER A 344 -91.70 135.79 -46.67
N ALA A 345 -90.75 135.78 -47.62
CA ALA A 345 -90.14 136.97 -48.18
C ALA A 345 -91.16 137.80 -48.99
N ALA A 346 -92.00 137.14 -49.80
CA ALA A 346 -93.06 137.79 -50.57
C ALA A 346 -94.15 138.40 -49.66
N LEU A 347 -94.58 137.68 -48.62
CA LEU A 347 -95.46 138.21 -47.58
C LEU A 347 -94.83 139.44 -46.89
N GLY A 348 -93.55 139.37 -46.56
CA GLY A 348 -92.78 140.49 -46.01
C GLY A 348 -92.71 141.71 -46.94
N ALA A 349 -92.71 141.52 -48.26
CA ALA A 349 -92.80 142.62 -49.24
C ALA A 349 -94.19 143.27 -49.21
N THR A 350 -95.26 142.49 -49.35
CA THR A 350 -96.64 143.02 -49.35
C THR A 350 -97.03 143.70 -48.04
N ALA A 351 -96.47 143.27 -46.90
CA ALA A 351 -96.63 143.94 -45.61
C ALA A 351 -96.00 145.35 -45.59
N ARG A 352 -94.80 145.50 -46.17
CA ARG A 352 -94.10 146.80 -46.29
C ARG A 352 -94.85 147.77 -47.22
N GLU A 353 -95.48 147.25 -48.28
CA GLU A 353 -96.32 148.05 -49.18
C GLU A 353 -97.61 148.51 -48.47
N ARG A 354 -98.32 147.59 -47.80
CA ARG A 354 -99.48 147.95 -46.96
C ARG A 354 -99.17 149.00 -45.90
N GLN A 355 -97.96 149.00 -45.32
CA GLN A 355 -97.56 150.04 -44.37
C GLN A 355 -97.41 151.41 -45.04
N ARG A 356 -96.82 151.48 -46.25
CA ARG A 356 -96.74 152.74 -47.03
C ARG A 356 -98.13 153.26 -47.42
N ASP A 357 -99.05 152.35 -47.76
CA ASP A 357 -100.45 152.70 -48.05
C ASP A 357 -101.19 153.21 -46.81
N GLN A 358 -100.93 152.64 -45.64
CA GLN A 358 -101.46 153.15 -44.37
C GLN A 358 -100.91 154.53 -44.02
N GLU A 359 -99.60 154.77 -44.24
CA GLU A 359 -98.97 156.08 -44.03
C GLU A 359 -99.50 157.16 -44.98
N THR A 360 -99.77 156.84 -46.24
CA THR A 360 -100.38 157.79 -47.19
C THR A 360 -101.85 158.04 -46.89
N ALA A 361 -102.61 157.00 -46.53
CA ALA A 361 -104.00 157.13 -46.08
C ALA A 361 -104.13 157.97 -44.79
N ALA A 362 -103.18 157.87 -43.86
CA ALA A 362 -103.13 158.72 -42.67
C ALA A 362 -102.97 160.21 -43.05
N ARG A 363 -102.01 160.54 -43.92
CA ARG A 363 -101.79 161.93 -44.39
C ARG A 363 -103.01 162.52 -45.10
N LEU A 364 -103.78 161.70 -45.82
CA LEU A 364 -105.04 162.11 -46.45
C LEU A 364 -106.15 162.34 -45.40
N ARG A 365 -106.28 161.46 -44.39
CA ARG A 365 -107.19 161.68 -43.25
C ARG A 365 -106.86 162.97 -42.50
N ASP A 366 -105.59 163.29 -42.32
CA ASP A 366 -105.13 164.53 -41.67
C ASP A 366 -105.35 165.79 -42.52
N SER A 367 -105.63 165.65 -43.82
CA SER A 367 -106.07 166.76 -44.68
C SER A 367 -107.58 166.95 -44.57
N VAL A 368 -108.34 165.85 -44.65
CA VAL A 368 -109.81 165.85 -44.47
C VAL A 368 -110.20 166.34 -43.07
N SER A 369 -109.47 165.98 -42.01
CA SER A 369 -109.75 166.44 -40.65
C SER A 369 -109.54 167.95 -40.48
N ARG A 370 -108.52 168.55 -41.12
CA ARG A 370 -108.32 170.00 -41.15
C ARG A 370 -109.43 170.74 -41.90
N LEU A 371 -109.86 170.22 -43.05
CA LEU A 371 -111.00 170.78 -43.80
C LEU A 371 -112.32 170.63 -43.00
N ALA A 372 -112.51 169.51 -42.32
CA ALA A 372 -113.65 169.29 -41.43
C ALA A 372 -113.63 170.24 -40.22
N GLN A 373 -112.47 170.52 -39.63
CA GLN A 373 -112.32 171.50 -38.54
C GLN A 373 -112.62 172.93 -39.00
N GLN A 374 -112.23 173.32 -40.22
CA GLN A 374 -112.58 174.63 -40.79
C GLN A 374 -114.10 174.78 -41.01
N ASN A 375 -114.75 173.76 -41.57
CA ASN A 375 -116.20 173.74 -41.71
C ASN A 375 -116.92 173.66 -40.35
N ALA A 376 -116.38 172.92 -39.38
CA ALA A 376 -116.91 172.83 -38.03
C ALA A 376 -116.80 174.16 -37.26
N ALA A 377 -115.74 174.96 -37.49
CA ALA A 377 -115.64 176.30 -36.90
C ALA A 377 -116.74 177.25 -37.43
N LEU A 378 -117.07 177.16 -38.73
CA LEU A 378 -118.18 177.91 -39.33
C LEU A 378 -119.55 177.43 -38.82
N ALA A 379 -119.72 176.12 -38.58
CA ALA A 379 -120.98 175.54 -38.08
C ALA A 379 -121.18 175.73 -36.56
N ALA A 380 -120.12 175.61 -35.74
CA ALA A 380 -120.21 175.68 -34.28
C ALA A 380 -120.60 177.08 -33.78
N ALA A 381 -120.28 178.15 -34.53
CA ALA A 381 -120.77 179.50 -34.26
C ALA A 381 -122.30 179.66 -34.47
N LEU A 382 -122.95 178.70 -35.14
CA LEU A 382 -124.39 178.69 -35.43
C LEU A 382 -125.17 177.60 -34.65
N ALA A 383 -124.49 176.72 -33.91
CA ALA A 383 -125.06 175.46 -33.41
C ALA A 383 -125.00 175.30 -31.87
N SER A 384 -125.34 176.35 -31.12
CA SER A 384 -125.27 176.38 -29.66
C SER A 384 -126.44 175.65 -28.92
N THR A 385 -126.72 174.36 -29.23
CA THR A 385 -127.75 173.53 -28.51
C THR A 385 -127.71 171.96 -28.74
N SER A 386 -127.34 171.14 -27.70
CA SER A 386 -127.76 169.70 -27.38
C SER A 386 -127.13 168.36 -28.01
N GLY A 387 -126.89 167.23 -27.24
CA GLY A 387 -126.71 165.75 -27.69
C GLY A 387 -125.56 164.77 -27.12
N SER A 388 -125.61 163.37 -27.11
CA SER A 388 -124.64 162.38 -26.38
C SER A 388 -124.48 160.75 -26.63
N ALA A 389 -123.32 160.03 -26.26
CA ALA A 389 -122.93 158.58 -25.73
C ALA A 389 -122.49 157.16 -26.48
N SER A 390 -121.57 156.20 -25.94
CA SER A 390 -121.26 154.67 -26.29
C SER A 390 -120.05 153.78 -25.59
N LEU A 391 -119.91 152.37 -25.60
CA LEU A 391 -118.83 151.32 -25.03
C LEU A 391 -118.90 149.74 -25.53
N ARG A 392 -118.21 148.51 -25.22
CA ARG A 392 -116.96 147.71 -24.66
C ARG A 392 -117.07 146.06 -24.74
N ASP A 393 -116.30 144.91 -24.43
CA ASP A 393 -114.92 144.24 -24.00
C ASP A 393 -114.79 142.58 -24.01
N ALA A 394 -113.62 141.78 -23.82
CA ALA A 394 -113.44 140.21 -23.67
C ALA A 394 -112.00 139.43 -23.37
N GLU A 395 -111.84 138.10 -22.90
CA GLU A 395 -110.58 137.14 -22.73
C GLU A 395 -110.79 135.55 -22.30
N ALA A 396 -109.98 134.43 -21.95
CA ALA A 396 -108.55 133.79 -21.82
C ALA A 396 -108.39 132.17 -21.42
N ALA A 397 -107.21 131.37 -21.34
CA ALA A 397 -107.01 129.84 -20.95
C ALA A 397 -105.56 129.08 -20.66
N CYS A 398 -105.38 127.78 -20.10
CA CYS A 398 -104.10 126.85 -19.88
C CYS A 398 -104.29 125.31 -19.31
N GLY A 399 -103.46 124.19 -18.97
CA GLY A 399 -102.03 123.56 -18.92
C GLY A 399 -101.73 122.13 -18.11
N GLY A 400 -100.58 121.29 -18.16
CA GLY A 400 -100.20 120.02 -17.28
C GLY A 400 -99.00 118.91 -17.58
N LYS A 401 -98.45 117.95 -16.68
CA LYS A 401 -97.34 116.82 -16.85
C LYS A 401 -96.91 115.72 -15.68
N ALA A 402 -96.13 114.53 -15.82
CA ALA A 402 -95.50 113.52 -14.76
C ALA A 402 -94.54 112.22 -15.11
N GLU A 403 -93.69 111.52 -14.21
CA GLU A 403 -92.71 110.27 -14.37
C GLU A 403 -92.10 109.39 -13.09
N GLU A 404 -91.26 108.22 -13.19
CA GLU A 404 -90.10 107.57 -12.29
C GLU A 404 -89.82 105.95 -11.95
N PRO A 405 -88.59 105.36 -11.49
CA PRO A 405 -88.12 103.86 -11.31
C PRO A 405 -87.16 103.23 -10.09
N ALA A 406 -86.58 101.94 -10.04
CA ALA A 406 -85.74 101.20 -8.90
C ALA A 406 -84.80 99.83 -9.09
N ALA A 407 -83.98 99.22 -8.09
CA ALA A 407 -83.01 97.95 -8.16
C ALA A 407 -82.37 97.15 -6.84
N SER A 408 -81.50 96.01 -6.89
CA SER A 408 -80.77 95.15 -5.75
C SER A 408 -79.56 94.09 -6.15
N SER A 409 -78.77 93.09 -5.50
CA SER A 409 -78.37 92.34 -4.17
C SER A 409 -77.08 91.28 -4.17
N THR A 410 -76.54 90.54 -3.09
CA THR A 410 -75.19 89.67 -2.97
C THR A 410 -74.86 88.51 -1.83
N GLY A 411 -73.73 87.66 -1.79
CA GLY A 411 -73.14 86.74 -0.62
C GLY A 411 -72.03 85.51 -0.77
N GLY A 412 -71.31 84.88 0.28
CA GLY A 412 -70.42 83.56 0.32
C GLY A 412 -69.25 83.16 1.43
N PHE A 413 -68.72 81.86 1.69
CA PHE A 413 -67.53 81.38 2.64
C PHE A 413 -66.83 79.87 2.65
N VAL A 414 -65.82 79.40 3.54
CA VAL A 414 -64.80 78.18 3.56
C VAL A 414 -64.18 77.58 4.95
N ASP A 415 -63.45 76.38 5.12
CA ASP A 415 -62.18 76.02 5.99
C ASP A 415 -61.54 74.51 6.08
N ILE A 416 -60.46 74.20 6.90
CA ILE A 416 -59.37 73.11 6.85
C ILE A 416 -58.96 72.34 8.21
N SER A 417 -58.21 71.18 8.23
CA SER A 417 -57.62 70.45 9.45
C SER A 417 -56.35 69.49 9.25
N SER A 418 -55.85 68.69 10.26
CA SER A 418 -54.42 68.16 10.39
C SER A 418 -54.05 66.86 11.27
N THR A 419 -52.73 66.49 11.36
CA THR A 419 -51.85 65.78 12.43
C THR A 419 -51.61 64.23 12.65
N ASP A 420 -50.37 63.72 12.41
CA ASP A 420 -49.20 63.23 13.29
C ASP A 420 -49.34 62.28 14.55
N ALA A 421 -48.33 61.57 15.17
CA ALA A 421 -47.00 60.96 14.85
C ALA A 421 -46.36 60.13 16.06
N ASP A 422 -45.13 59.55 15.93
CA ASP A 422 -44.12 59.01 16.93
C ASP A 422 -44.38 57.72 17.82
N GLY A 423 -43.40 56.98 18.42
CA GLY A 423 -41.91 56.94 18.31
C GLY A 423 -41.09 56.07 19.36
N SER A 424 -40.24 55.13 18.87
CA SER A 424 -38.95 54.50 19.39
C SER A 424 -38.59 54.21 20.89
N LEU A 425 -38.01 53.02 21.21
CA LEU A 425 -36.64 52.81 21.83
C LEU A 425 -36.22 51.33 22.13
N LEU A 426 -34.96 51.09 22.56
CA LEU A 426 -34.24 49.79 22.69
C LEU A 426 -33.48 49.60 24.04
N GLY A 427 -33.15 48.34 24.46
CA GLY A 427 -32.08 48.12 25.47
C GLY A 427 -31.93 46.76 26.20
N SER A 428 -31.14 45.82 25.64
CA SER A 428 -30.16 44.90 26.29
C SER A 428 -30.49 43.95 27.48
N GLY A 429 -30.07 42.66 27.36
CA GLY A 429 -29.86 41.72 28.48
C GLY A 429 -29.49 40.28 28.03
N LEU A 430 -28.46 39.65 28.61
CA LEU A 430 -27.93 38.33 28.21
C LEU A 430 -27.85 37.33 29.39
N ALA A 431 -28.10 36.03 29.13
CA ALA A 431 -27.68 34.91 29.97
C ALA A 431 -27.56 33.60 29.16
N LEU A 432 -26.50 32.81 29.39
CA LEU A 432 -26.29 31.49 28.76
C LEU A 432 -26.88 30.34 29.62
N LYS A 433 -27.13 29.18 28.99
CA LYS A 433 -27.23 27.89 29.69
C LYS A 433 -26.55 26.77 28.87
N ALA A 434 -26.16 25.70 29.56
CA ALA A 434 -25.06 24.82 29.13
C ALA A 434 -25.46 23.54 28.37
N VAL A 435 -24.43 22.91 27.80
CA VAL A 435 -24.44 21.64 27.05
C VAL A 435 -24.83 20.44 27.93
N GLY A 436 -25.53 19.47 27.35
CA GLY A 436 -25.65 18.10 27.86
C GLY A 436 -24.97 17.09 26.91
N HIS A 437 -24.41 16.01 27.44
CA HIS A 437 -23.90 14.87 26.67
C HIS A 437 -24.70 13.61 27.02
N GLY A 438 -25.17 12.89 26.01
CA GLY A 438 -25.72 11.54 26.15
C GLY A 438 -24.63 10.48 26.02
N GLY A 439 -24.69 9.42 26.81
CA GLY A 439 -23.68 8.35 26.83
C GLY A 439 -24.06 7.11 26.03
N ALA A 440 -23.06 6.31 25.66
CA ALA A 440 -23.19 4.94 25.18
C ALA A 440 -22.34 4.01 26.08
N GLN A 441 -22.72 2.73 26.19
CA GLN A 441 -22.26 1.86 27.28
C GLN A 441 -21.10 0.92 26.92
N SER A 442 -20.43 0.42 27.95
CA SER A 442 -19.25 -0.45 27.86
C SER A 442 -19.61 -1.90 27.53
N ALA A 443 -18.89 -2.50 26.59
CA ALA A 443 -18.70 -3.95 26.56
C ALA A 443 -17.73 -4.37 27.68
N ARG A 444 -18.01 -5.47 28.37
CA ARG A 444 -17.12 -6.10 29.36
C ARG A 444 -16.87 -7.56 28.97
N HIS A 445 -15.64 -8.02 29.15
CA HIS A 445 -15.21 -9.38 28.81
C HIS A 445 -15.81 -10.43 29.77
N PRO A 446 -16.10 -11.67 29.30
CA PRO A 446 -16.71 -12.72 30.12
C PRO A 446 -15.84 -13.15 31.32
N ASP A 447 -14.52 -12.98 31.23
CA ASP A 447 -13.53 -13.45 32.22
C ASP A 447 -13.65 -12.77 33.60
N VAL A 448 -14.35 -11.63 33.68
CA VAL A 448 -14.64 -10.98 34.98
C VAL A 448 -15.74 -11.73 35.73
N ALA A 449 -16.75 -12.25 35.02
CA ALA A 449 -17.89 -12.93 35.63
C ALA A 449 -17.53 -14.31 36.20
N SER A 450 -16.56 -15.02 35.59
CA SER A 450 -16.02 -16.26 36.14
C SER A 450 -15.24 -16.02 37.43
N LEU A 451 -14.38 -14.99 37.47
CA LEU A 451 -13.63 -14.60 38.67
C LEU A 451 -14.56 -14.15 39.82
N GLU A 452 -15.62 -13.39 39.54
CA GLU A 452 -16.64 -13.03 40.52
C GLU A 452 -17.37 -14.29 41.06
N GLN A 453 -17.68 -15.26 40.20
CA GLN A 453 -18.33 -16.52 40.59
C GLN A 453 -17.42 -17.43 41.44
N GLU A 454 -16.11 -17.50 41.15
CA GLU A 454 -15.17 -18.24 41.99
C GLU A 454 -14.94 -17.56 43.35
N LEU A 455 -14.85 -16.22 43.37
CA LEU A 455 -14.71 -15.46 44.61
C LEU A 455 -15.92 -15.65 45.53
N ALA A 456 -17.14 -15.72 44.97
CA ALA A 456 -18.35 -16.10 45.71
C ALA A 456 -18.30 -17.54 46.26
N ARG A 457 -17.78 -18.52 45.48
CA ARG A 457 -17.58 -19.91 45.96
C ARG A 457 -16.59 -19.97 47.12
N VAL A 458 -15.47 -19.27 47.04
CA VAL A 458 -14.45 -19.22 48.12
C VAL A 458 -15.05 -18.60 49.39
N GLN A 459 -15.84 -17.53 49.27
CA GLN A 459 -16.55 -16.94 50.42
C GLN A 459 -17.56 -17.91 51.05
N ALA A 460 -18.31 -18.68 50.25
CA ALA A 460 -19.23 -19.70 50.75
C ALA A 460 -18.52 -20.83 51.52
N LEU A 461 -17.36 -21.28 51.03
CA LEU A 461 -16.51 -22.28 51.70
C LEU A 461 -15.88 -21.73 53.00
N LEU A 462 -15.47 -20.47 53.03
CA LEU A 462 -15.02 -19.82 54.28
C LEU A 462 -16.16 -19.66 55.29
N ALA A 463 -17.40 -19.45 54.83
CA ALA A 463 -18.57 -19.39 55.70
C ALA A 463 -18.95 -20.77 56.29
N SER A 464 -18.86 -21.86 55.52
CA SER A 464 -19.05 -23.23 56.06
C SER A 464 -17.93 -23.63 57.01
N ALA A 465 -16.67 -23.33 56.68
CA ALA A 465 -15.52 -23.58 57.57
C ALA A 465 -15.59 -22.80 58.90
N ARG A 466 -16.14 -21.56 58.89
CA ARG A 466 -16.42 -20.80 60.12
C ARG A 466 -17.52 -21.45 60.96
N ARG A 467 -18.61 -21.92 60.34
CA ARG A 467 -19.70 -22.64 61.05
C ARG A 467 -19.20 -23.92 61.72
N LEU A 468 -18.43 -24.75 61.00
CA LEU A 468 -17.82 -25.98 61.53
C LEU A 468 -16.84 -25.72 62.69
N ARG A 469 -16.11 -24.60 62.66
CA ARG A 469 -15.17 -24.22 63.74
C ARG A 469 -15.89 -23.80 65.04
N GLY A 470 -17.14 -23.37 64.96
CA GLY A 470 -17.93 -22.92 66.11
C GLY A 470 -18.46 -24.06 67.00
N THR A 471 -18.56 -25.28 66.48
CA THR A 471 -19.22 -26.42 67.17
C THR A 471 -18.25 -27.40 67.86
N SER A 472 -16.94 -27.30 67.60
CA SER A 472 -15.96 -28.35 67.95
C SER A 472 -15.20 -28.13 69.27
N THR A 473 -15.58 -27.16 70.11
CA THR A 473 -14.81 -26.75 71.31
C THR A 473 -15.39 -27.23 72.65
N ARG A 474 -16.44 -28.06 72.64
CA ARG A 474 -17.03 -28.67 73.84
C ARG A 474 -17.18 -30.18 73.65
N GLY A 475 -16.33 -31.00 74.27
CA GLY A 475 -16.55 -32.46 74.26
C GLY A 475 -15.34 -33.41 74.40
N TRP A 476 -14.09 -32.94 74.51
CA TRP A 476 -12.93 -33.83 74.64
C TRP A 476 -12.14 -33.53 75.93
N GLY A 477 -12.63 -34.07 77.05
CA GLY A 477 -12.05 -33.90 78.38
C GLY A 477 -11.96 -35.22 79.15
N ARG A 478 -11.03 -36.10 78.78
CA ARG A 478 -10.76 -37.36 79.47
C ARG A 478 -9.24 -37.64 79.47
N PRO A 479 -8.53 -37.50 80.61
CA PRO A 479 -7.06 -37.47 80.61
C PRO A 479 -6.41 -38.75 81.18
N LEU A 480 -6.26 -39.81 80.39
CA LEU A 480 -5.41 -40.98 80.74
C LEU A 480 -4.65 -41.46 79.50
N SER A 481 -3.42 -41.97 79.69
CA SER A 481 -2.46 -42.47 78.68
C SER A 481 -1.96 -41.52 77.58
N ASP A 482 -2.83 -40.78 76.90
CA ASP A 482 -2.54 -40.21 75.57
C ASP A 482 -1.41 -39.14 75.51
N LYS A 483 -0.80 -38.74 76.63
CA LYS A 483 0.17 -37.64 76.69
C LYS A 483 1.45 -37.86 75.87
N GLY A 484 1.92 -39.11 75.75
CA GLY A 484 3.09 -39.45 74.92
C GLY A 484 2.75 -39.37 73.43
N GLU A 485 1.70 -40.09 73.04
CA GLU A 485 1.21 -40.13 71.66
C GLU A 485 0.79 -38.74 71.16
N MET A 486 0.12 -37.92 71.98
CA MET A 486 -0.21 -36.53 71.65
C MET A 486 1.03 -35.62 71.51
N ALA A 487 2.14 -35.92 72.19
CA ALA A 487 3.39 -35.20 72.00
C ALA A 487 4.12 -35.64 70.73
N GLU A 488 4.02 -36.92 70.35
CA GLU A 488 4.60 -37.46 69.11
C GLU A 488 3.80 -37.04 67.87
N LEU A 489 2.46 -37.12 67.93
CA LEU A 489 1.56 -36.49 66.96
C LEU A 489 1.79 -34.98 66.90
N GLY A 490 2.08 -34.33 68.05
CA GLY A 490 2.47 -32.92 68.11
C GLY A 490 3.77 -32.62 67.33
N ARG A 491 4.80 -33.47 67.47
CA ARG A 491 6.04 -33.38 66.67
C ARG A 491 5.79 -33.64 65.19
N GLN A 492 5.03 -34.68 64.85
CA GLN A 492 4.69 -35.00 63.47
C GLN A 492 3.88 -33.88 62.79
N LEU A 493 2.94 -33.25 63.51
CA LEU A 493 2.22 -32.07 63.04
C LEU A 493 3.13 -30.85 62.91
N ALA A 494 4.10 -30.66 63.80
CA ALA A 494 5.11 -29.61 63.67
C ALA A 494 5.98 -29.84 62.41
N GLU A 495 6.59 -31.02 62.26
CA GLU A 495 7.36 -31.41 61.07
C GLU A 495 6.56 -31.27 59.77
N LEU A 496 5.29 -31.70 59.75
CA LEU A 496 4.41 -31.53 58.59
C LEU A 496 4.09 -30.05 58.34
N SER A 497 3.97 -29.22 59.38
CA SER A 497 3.77 -27.78 59.23
C SER A 497 5.01 -27.07 58.69
N GLU A 498 6.20 -27.46 59.13
CA GLU A 498 7.49 -26.95 58.65
C GLU A 498 7.76 -27.40 57.21
N ARG A 499 7.51 -28.66 56.86
CA ARG A 499 7.56 -29.16 55.48
C ARG A 499 6.57 -28.41 54.59
N ASN A 500 5.35 -28.13 55.07
CA ASN A 500 4.38 -27.29 54.34
C ASN A 500 4.85 -25.83 54.20
N ALA A 501 5.53 -25.26 55.21
CA ALA A 501 6.07 -23.91 55.14
C ALA A 501 7.25 -23.82 54.15
N ALA A 502 8.17 -24.79 54.18
CA ALA A 502 9.29 -24.90 53.25
C ALA A 502 8.82 -25.09 51.79
N LEU A 503 7.85 -25.98 51.55
CA LEU A 503 7.22 -26.14 50.24
C LEU A 503 6.53 -24.86 49.76
N ARG A 504 5.88 -24.10 50.65
CA ARG A 504 5.29 -22.80 50.30
C ARG A 504 6.34 -21.75 49.95
N SER A 505 7.47 -21.68 50.67
CA SER A 505 8.60 -20.81 50.30
C SER A 505 9.13 -21.21 48.92
N HIS A 506 9.39 -22.50 48.70
CA HIS A 506 9.89 -22.98 47.42
C HIS A 506 8.95 -22.68 46.25
N CYS A 507 7.64 -22.87 46.42
CA CYS A 507 6.66 -22.46 45.41
C CYS A 507 6.63 -20.94 45.19
N GLN A 508 6.76 -20.12 46.24
CA GLN A 508 6.85 -18.66 46.11
C GLN A 508 8.14 -18.22 45.40
N GLU A 509 9.26 -18.90 45.64
CA GLU A 509 10.53 -18.67 44.97
C GLU A 509 10.47 -19.06 43.49
N LEU A 510 9.86 -20.21 43.14
CA LEU A 510 9.66 -20.63 41.75
C LEU A 510 8.73 -19.67 40.99
N VAL A 511 7.60 -19.29 41.59
CA VAL A 511 6.71 -18.24 41.04
C VAL A 511 7.45 -16.90 40.91
N GLY A 512 8.35 -16.58 41.85
CA GLY A 512 9.21 -15.40 41.80
C GLY A 512 10.24 -15.42 40.66
N ARG A 513 10.80 -16.60 40.34
CA ARG A 513 11.71 -16.80 39.19
C ARG A 513 10.95 -16.67 37.88
N HIS A 514 9.87 -17.44 37.69
CA HIS A 514 9.04 -17.37 36.48
C HIS A 514 8.42 -15.99 36.26
N ARG A 515 8.12 -15.23 37.33
CA ARG A 515 7.69 -13.83 37.18
C ARG A 515 8.80 -12.93 36.65
N ARG A 516 10.05 -13.08 37.12
CA ARG A 516 11.21 -12.33 36.58
C ARG A 516 11.48 -12.71 35.14
N GLU A 517 11.50 -14.01 34.82
CA GLU A 517 11.64 -14.52 33.45
C GLU A 517 10.57 -13.94 32.51
N LEU A 518 9.30 -13.87 32.95
CA LEU A 518 8.23 -13.23 32.19
C LEU A 518 8.40 -11.72 32.05
N ASP A 519 8.85 -11.02 33.09
CA ASP A 519 9.07 -9.56 33.07
C ASP A 519 10.33 -9.18 32.25
N GLU A 520 11.34 -10.05 32.19
CA GLU A 520 12.51 -9.98 31.30
C GLU A 520 12.11 -10.20 29.84
N LEU A 521 11.39 -11.29 29.53
CA LEU A 521 10.85 -11.55 28.18
C LEU A 521 9.89 -10.44 27.71
N ARG A 522 9.14 -9.81 28.61
CA ARG A 522 8.34 -8.61 28.30
C ARG A 522 9.23 -7.40 27.97
N ALA A 523 10.33 -7.20 28.69
CA ALA A 523 11.28 -6.12 28.43
C ALA A 523 12.02 -6.31 27.10
N ASP A 524 12.45 -7.54 26.76
CA ASP A 524 13.06 -7.84 25.47
C ASP A 524 12.05 -7.74 24.32
N GLY A 525 10.84 -8.23 24.51
CA GLY A 525 9.73 -7.97 23.59
C GLY A 525 9.36 -6.49 23.46
N ALA A 526 9.74 -5.62 24.40
CA ALA A 526 9.60 -4.17 24.25
C ALA A 526 10.81 -3.55 23.52
N ARG A 527 12.03 -4.05 23.77
CA ARG A 527 13.27 -3.63 23.07
C ARG A 527 13.18 -3.91 21.57
N GLU A 528 12.78 -5.12 21.17
CA GLU A 528 12.65 -5.48 19.74
C GLU A 528 11.50 -4.71 19.06
N ARG A 529 10.40 -4.40 19.77
CA ARG A 529 9.36 -3.49 19.25
C ARG A 529 9.90 -2.08 19.01
N GLN A 530 10.68 -1.53 19.96
CA GLN A 530 11.31 -0.20 19.79
C GLN A 530 12.36 -0.20 18.68
N ARG A 531 13.11 -1.30 18.50
CA ARG A 531 14.04 -1.48 17.40
C ARG A 531 13.31 -1.49 16.06
N GLY A 532 12.30 -2.34 15.90
CA GLY A 532 11.48 -2.40 14.70
C GLY A 532 10.61 -1.14 14.46
N GLN A 533 10.42 -0.28 15.45
CA GLN A 533 9.89 1.08 15.25
C GLN A 533 10.97 1.97 14.62
N ARG A 534 12.15 2.09 15.24
CA ARG A 534 13.27 2.90 14.71
C ARG A 534 13.70 2.49 13.30
N GLU A 535 13.74 1.20 13.01
CA GLU A 535 14.10 0.68 11.67
C GLU A 535 13.02 1.05 10.62
N ARG A 536 11.74 1.14 11.00
CA ARG A 536 10.66 1.69 10.15
C ARG A 536 10.78 3.21 10.01
N ASP A 537 10.98 3.94 11.11
CA ASP A 537 11.12 5.41 11.09
C ASP A 537 12.27 5.86 10.18
N LEU A 538 13.40 5.16 10.23
CA LEU A 538 14.57 5.40 9.37
C LEU A 538 14.29 5.03 7.90
N ALA A 539 13.59 3.92 7.64
CA ALA A 539 13.19 3.56 6.29
C ALA A 539 12.21 4.59 5.69
N GLU A 540 11.20 5.01 6.46
CA GLU A 540 10.26 6.06 6.05
C GLU A 540 10.96 7.40 5.79
N ALA A 541 11.91 7.81 6.63
CA ALA A 541 12.72 9.00 6.39
C ALA A 541 13.49 8.89 5.06
N ALA A 542 14.20 7.78 4.82
CA ALA A 542 14.92 7.54 3.58
C ALA A 542 14.02 7.47 2.33
N PHE A 543 12.77 6.99 2.46
CA PHE A 543 11.79 7.05 1.37
C PHE A 543 11.31 8.48 1.11
N ARG A 544 11.02 9.27 2.16
CA ARG A 544 10.62 10.69 2.04
C ARG A 544 11.73 11.53 1.39
N GLU A 545 12.99 11.31 1.78
CA GLU A 545 14.15 11.95 1.14
C GLU A 545 14.28 11.63 -0.36
N ARG A 546 14.06 10.36 -0.74
CA ARG A 546 14.07 9.95 -2.17
C ARG A 546 12.94 10.59 -2.97
N VAL A 547 11.74 10.73 -2.39
CA VAL A 547 10.62 11.42 -3.03
C VAL A 547 10.97 12.90 -3.25
N LEU A 548 11.43 13.61 -2.20
CA LEU A 548 11.84 15.01 -2.30
C LEU A 548 12.98 15.22 -3.31
N ALA A 549 13.93 14.28 -3.41
CA ALA A 549 14.99 14.31 -4.41
C ALA A 549 14.41 14.23 -5.84
N LEU A 550 13.56 13.25 -6.12
CA LEU A 550 12.90 13.07 -7.42
C LEU A 550 11.99 14.26 -7.78
N GLU A 551 11.23 14.80 -6.82
CA GLU A 551 10.45 16.02 -7.01
C GLU A 551 11.35 17.20 -7.39
N SER A 552 12.47 17.39 -6.69
CA SER A 552 13.44 18.44 -7.02
C SER A 552 14.06 18.27 -8.41
N GLU A 553 14.26 17.03 -8.88
CA GLU A 553 14.71 16.76 -10.25
C GLU A 553 13.63 17.04 -11.29
N MET A 554 12.37 16.68 -11.02
CA MET A 554 11.23 17.00 -11.88
C MET A 554 10.99 18.51 -11.97
N HIS A 555 11.19 19.26 -10.88
CA HIS A 555 11.21 20.73 -10.91
C HIS A 555 12.36 21.24 -11.79
N ARG A 556 13.61 20.83 -11.55
CA ARG A 556 14.75 21.20 -12.42
C ARG A 556 14.56 20.80 -13.88
N GLN A 557 13.80 19.75 -14.20
CA GLN A 557 13.44 19.39 -15.58
C GLN A 557 12.42 20.38 -16.15
N ARG A 558 11.31 20.66 -15.43
CA ARG A 558 10.31 21.67 -15.82
C ARG A 558 10.93 23.04 -16.05
N ASP A 559 11.80 23.49 -15.15
CA ASP A 559 12.48 24.79 -15.24
C ASP A 559 13.38 24.88 -16.48
N ARG A 560 14.12 23.80 -16.81
CA ARG A 560 14.91 23.71 -18.05
C ARG A 560 14.02 23.69 -19.30
N SER A 561 12.89 22.97 -19.28
CA SER A 561 11.93 22.99 -20.39
C SER A 561 11.30 24.36 -20.59
N LEU A 562 10.95 25.07 -19.51
CA LEU A 562 10.43 26.44 -19.56
C LEU A 562 11.48 27.44 -20.07
N ALA A 563 12.74 27.30 -19.65
CA ALA A 563 13.84 28.11 -20.18
C ALA A 563 14.06 27.88 -21.68
N LEU A 564 14.11 26.62 -22.14
CA LEU A 564 14.23 26.28 -23.56
C LEU A 564 13.03 26.77 -24.38
N LEU A 565 11.80 26.68 -23.85
CA LEU A 565 10.61 27.25 -24.50
C LEU A 565 10.72 28.78 -24.61
N ALA A 566 11.16 29.46 -23.55
CA ALA A 566 11.38 30.89 -23.57
C ALA A 566 12.47 31.30 -24.58
N GLU A 567 13.59 30.57 -24.66
CA GLU A 567 14.63 30.77 -25.68
C GLU A 567 14.07 30.62 -27.10
N ARG A 568 13.31 29.56 -27.37
CA ARG A 568 12.65 29.35 -28.67
C ARG A 568 11.60 30.41 -28.97
N GLU A 569 10.88 30.93 -27.99
CA GLU A 569 10.02 32.09 -28.22
C GLU A 569 10.81 33.36 -28.56
N HIS A 570 11.96 33.61 -27.91
CA HIS A 570 12.81 34.75 -28.25
C HIS A 570 13.38 34.61 -29.67
N GLU A 571 13.80 33.41 -30.06
CA GLU A 571 14.24 33.07 -31.42
C GLU A 571 13.09 33.25 -32.44
N ILE A 572 11.89 32.75 -32.17
CA ILE A 572 10.70 32.94 -33.02
C ILE A 572 10.33 34.44 -33.11
N ARG A 573 10.44 35.20 -32.01
CA ARG A 573 10.22 36.65 -32.02
C ARG A 573 11.28 37.38 -32.84
N ALA A 574 12.55 36.99 -32.76
CA ALA A 574 13.64 37.54 -33.56
C ALA A 574 13.50 37.19 -35.05
N LEU A 575 13.18 35.95 -35.39
CA LEU A 575 12.91 35.51 -36.76
C LEU A 575 11.69 36.21 -37.36
N ARG A 576 10.62 36.45 -36.58
CA ARG A 576 9.47 37.25 -37.02
C ARG A 576 9.85 38.72 -37.26
N ALA A 577 10.65 39.32 -36.38
CA ALA A 577 11.15 40.68 -36.57
C ALA A 577 12.06 40.79 -37.81
N ALA A 578 12.95 39.82 -38.03
CA ALA A 578 13.79 39.75 -39.21
C ALA A 578 12.97 39.53 -40.50
N ALA A 579 11.94 38.67 -40.46
CA ALA A 579 11.02 38.46 -41.58
C ALA A 579 10.18 39.71 -41.89
N GLN A 580 9.77 40.49 -40.88
CA GLN A 580 9.11 41.79 -41.07
C GLN A 580 10.06 42.85 -41.65
N ALA A 581 11.33 42.87 -41.19
CA ALA A 581 12.37 43.75 -41.74
C ALA A 581 12.83 43.37 -43.16
N ALA A 582 12.65 42.11 -43.57
CA ALA A 582 12.80 41.67 -44.96
C ALA A 582 11.54 41.96 -45.79
N GLY A 583 10.35 41.76 -45.21
CA GLY A 583 9.05 41.99 -45.85
C GLY A 583 8.80 43.45 -46.23
N SER A 584 9.36 44.41 -45.49
CA SER A 584 9.34 45.85 -45.84
C SER A 584 10.12 46.20 -47.12
N ARG A 585 10.69 45.22 -47.82
CA ARG A 585 11.38 45.36 -49.12
C ARG A 585 10.68 44.62 -50.28
N ALA A 586 9.49 44.05 -50.07
CA ALA A 586 8.77 43.29 -51.10
C ALA A 586 7.24 43.51 -51.09
N GLU A 587 6.78 44.62 -51.67
CA GLU A 587 5.47 44.65 -52.34
C GLU A 587 5.50 43.69 -53.55
N PRO A 588 4.46 42.85 -53.74
CA PRO A 588 3.44 43.24 -54.72
C PRO A 588 2.00 42.75 -54.47
N HIS A 589 1.06 43.70 -54.48
CA HIS A 589 0.07 43.86 -55.58
C HIS A 589 -0.69 42.61 -56.15
N VAL A 590 -2.03 42.61 -56.00
CA VAL A 590 -3.09 41.81 -56.71
C VAL A 590 -2.94 40.27 -56.77
N THR A 591 -3.89 39.48 -56.26
CA THR A 591 -5.28 39.38 -56.78
C THR A 591 -6.22 38.66 -55.79
N ALA A 592 -7.51 38.97 -55.86
CA ALA A 592 -8.57 38.22 -55.18
C ALA A 592 -9.38 37.39 -56.18
N SER A 593 -9.65 36.12 -55.91
CA SER A 593 -10.72 35.37 -56.58
C SER A 593 -11.22 34.15 -55.78
N ASN A 594 -12.54 34.08 -55.68
CA ASN A 594 -13.44 32.92 -55.50
C ASN A 594 -13.12 31.74 -54.55
N ARG A 595 -14.05 31.62 -53.59
CA ARG A 595 -14.61 30.40 -53.01
C ARG A 595 -14.79 29.24 -54.01
N GLY A 596 -14.68 28.01 -53.52
CA GLY A 596 -15.30 26.82 -54.12
C GLY A 596 -14.98 25.51 -53.38
N PRO A 597 -15.89 24.95 -52.56
CA PRO A 597 -15.70 23.65 -51.91
C PRO A 597 -16.27 22.51 -52.76
N VAL A 598 -15.54 21.40 -52.88
CA VAL A 598 -16.01 20.15 -53.52
C VAL A 598 -15.48 18.95 -52.75
N GLU A 599 -16.36 17.97 -52.48
CA GLU A 599 -16.04 16.69 -51.85
C GLU A 599 -15.55 15.66 -52.89
N GLY A 600 -14.81 14.64 -52.47
CA GLY A 600 -14.46 13.51 -53.33
C GLY A 600 -13.22 12.78 -52.84
N GLY A 601 -13.38 11.53 -52.39
CA GLY A 601 -12.28 10.72 -51.87
C GLY A 601 -11.71 9.72 -52.88
N VAL A 602 -10.54 9.19 -52.53
CA VAL A 602 -9.94 7.95 -53.08
C VAL A 602 -9.60 7.98 -54.57
N HIS A 603 -8.32 8.17 -54.88
CA HIS A 603 -7.49 7.08 -55.45
C HIS A 603 -6.03 7.29 -55.04
N GLY A 604 -5.31 6.19 -54.78
CA GLY A 604 -3.89 6.26 -54.41
C GLY A 604 -3.02 6.46 -55.64
N GLN A 605 -2.12 7.44 -55.61
CA GLN A 605 -1.11 7.64 -56.64
C GLN A 605 0.24 7.98 -56.00
N GLU A 606 1.26 7.21 -56.38
CA GLU A 606 2.62 7.34 -55.86
C GLU A 606 3.30 8.58 -56.45
N VAL A 607 3.18 9.72 -55.77
CA VAL A 607 3.86 10.96 -56.17
C VAL A 607 5.28 10.97 -55.62
N SER A 608 6.19 10.39 -56.42
CA SER A 608 7.64 10.63 -56.48
C SER A 608 8.27 11.41 -55.31
N ALA A 609 8.95 10.72 -54.41
CA ALA A 609 9.72 11.30 -53.31
C ALA A 609 11.06 11.93 -53.76
N ALA A 610 11.01 12.79 -54.78
CA ALA A 610 12.16 13.47 -55.38
C ALA A 610 11.82 14.94 -55.64
N GLY A 611 12.04 15.80 -54.64
CA GLY A 611 11.74 17.24 -54.75
C GLY A 611 11.82 18.04 -53.45
N PHE A 612 11.73 17.41 -52.27
CA PHE A 612 11.99 18.09 -51.00
C PHE A 612 13.50 18.11 -50.70
N SER A 613 14.06 19.32 -50.61
CA SER A 613 15.48 19.57 -50.41
C SER A 613 16.03 18.88 -49.15
N HIS A 614 17.24 18.33 -49.25
CA HIS A 614 17.94 17.56 -48.21
C HIS A 614 18.40 18.40 -46.99
N GLU A 615 17.82 19.57 -46.80
CA GLU A 615 18.28 20.66 -45.93
C GLU A 615 17.23 21.04 -44.87
N ALA A 616 16.00 20.50 -45.00
CA ALA A 616 14.93 20.66 -44.01
C ALA A 616 14.91 19.55 -42.92
N LEU A 617 15.85 18.61 -42.96
CA LEU A 617 15.95 17.48 -42.02
C LEU A 617 17.33 17.36 -41.33
N GLU A 618 18.13 18.43 -41.32
CA GLU A 618 19.20 18.57 -40.34
C GLU A 618 18.61 18.80 -38.94
N LEU A 619 18.09 17.72 -38.33
CA LEU A 619 17.92 17.64 -36.88
C LEU A 619 19.28 18.03 -36.25
N PRO A 620 19.34 19.09 -35.43
CA PRO A 620 20.61 19.69 -35.01
C PRO A 620 21.48 18.62 -34.34
N ALA A 621 22.75 18.51 -34.73
CA ALA A 621 23.59 17.33 -34.49
C ALA A 621 23.55 16.74 -33.04
N HIS A 622 23.32 17.57 -32.03
CA HIS A 622 23.07 17.16 -30.65
C HIS A 622 21.88 16.18 -30.48
N SER A 623 20.77 16.36 -31.21
CA SER A 623 19.60 15.46 -31.14
C SER A 623 19.83 14.15 -31.89
N GLN A 624 20.53 14.16 -33.02
CA GLN A 624 20.99 12.93 -33.69
C GLN A 624 21.97 12.16 -32.79
N ALA A 625 22.91 12.85 -32.14
CA ALA A 625 23.83 12.25 -31.17
C ALA A 625 23.10 11.67 -29.94
N MET A 626 22.06 12.34 -29.44
CA MET A 626 21.22 11.84 -28.36
C MET A 626 20.49 10.54 -28.77
N LEU A 627 19.89 10.50 -29.96
CA LEU A 627 19.21 9.30 -30.49
C LEU A 627 20.18 8.13 -30.68
N LEU A 628 21.38 8.39 -31.22
CA LEU A 628 22.44 7.38 -31.35
C LEU A 628 22.90 6.87 -29.98
N HIS A 629 23.09 7.75 -29.00
CA HIS A 629 23.48 7.35 -27.65
C HIS A 629 22.38 6.54 -26.94
N TYR A 630 21.11 6.88 -27.15
CA TYR A 630 19.99 6.10 -26.63
C TYR A 630 19.90 4.71 -27.28
N ALA A 631 20.07 4.61 -28.60
CA ALA A 631 20.15 3.33 -29.30
C ALA A 631 21.35 2.48 -28.86
N GLU A 632 22.51 3.11 -28.61
CA GLU A 632 23.67 2.44 -28.05
C GLU A 632 23.39 1.91 -26.63
N GLN A 633 22.82 2.74 -25.75
CA GLN A 633 22.40 2.32 -24.41
C GLN A 633 21.41 1.15 -24.47
N LEU A 634 20.42 1.21 -25.36
CA LEU A 634 19.43 0.14 -25.55
C LEU A 634 20.12 -1.17 -25.97
N SER A 635 21.01 -1.14 -26.97
CA SER A 635 21.74 -2.33 -27.43
C SER A 635 22.64 -2.93 -26.33
N ARG A 636 23.28 -2.08 -25.49
CA ARG A 636 24.03 -2.53 -24.32
C ARG A 636 23.11 -3.25 -23.31
N ARG A 637 21.93 -2.70 -23.01
CA ARG A 637 20.93 -3.37 -22.15
C ARG A 637 20.37 -4.66 -22.75
N GLU A 638 20.21 -4.73 -24.07
CA GLU A 638 19.79 -5.96 -24.75
C GLU A 638 20.87 -7.06 -24.67
N VAL A 639 22.14 -6.70 -24.78
CA VAL A 639 23.28 -7.62 -24.60
C VAL A 639 23.40 -8.07 -23.14
N GLU A 640 23.27 -7.17 -22.16
CA GLU A 640 23.19 -7.50 -20.73
C GLU A 640 22.04 -8.48 -20.44
N MET A 641 20.83 -8.16 -20.93
CA MET A 641 19.66 -9.04 -20.81
C MET A 641 19.85 -10.38 -21.53
N ALA A 642 20.56 -10.42 -22.66
CA ALA A 642 20.89 -11.66 -23.35
C ALA A 642 21.92 -12.50 -22.57
N ALA A 643 22.90 -11.88 -21.90
CA ALA A 643 23.86 -12.54 -21.03
C ALA A 643 23.18 -13.12 -19.78
N LEU A 644 22.41 -12.31 -19.04
CA LEU A 644 21.63 -12.76 -17.88
C LEU A 644 20.65 -13.88 -18.24
N ARG A 645 20.04 -13.83 -19.44
CA ARG A 645 19.19 -14.93 -19.96
C ARG A 645 19.99 -16.19 -20.36
N ARG A 646 21.29 -16.11 -20.64
CA ARG A 646 22.15 -17.30 -20.83
C ARG A 646 22.51 -17.89 -19.47
N GLU A 647 23.05 -17.08 -18.57
CA GLU A 647 23.39 -17.46 -17.19
C GLU A 647 22.20 -18.10 -16.46
N LYS A 648 20.99 -17.52 -16.56
CA LYS A 648 19.76 -18.13 -16.02
C LYS A 648 19.50 -19.53 -16.56
N ARG A 649 19.72 -19.78 -17.87
CA ARG A 649 19.54 -21.12 -18.46
C ARG A 649 20.65 -22.08 -18.03
N ASP A 650 21.87 -21.60 -17.81
CA ASP A 650 22.98 -22.42 -17.34
C ASP A 650 22.84 -22.79 -15.85
N LEU A 651 22.29 -21.89 -15.03
CA LEU A 651 21.84 -22.19 -13.67
C LEU A 651 20.61 -23.12 -13.65
N GLU A 652 19.65 -22.96 -14.55
CA GLU A 652 18.54 -23.92 -14.70
C GLU A 652 19.01 -25.31 -15.15
N ARG A 653 20.09 -25.40 -15.95
CA ARG A 653 20.72 -26.67 -16.34
C ARG A 653 21.43 -27.31 -15.15
N SER A 654 22.24 -26.57 -14.40
CA SER A 654 22.94 -27.12 -13.23
C SER A 654 21.97 -27.54 -12.12
N VAL A 655 20.88 -26.80 -11.90
CA VAL A 655 19.81 -27.22 -10.97
C VAL A 655 19.10 -28.50 -11.41
N ARG A 656 18.94 -28.75 -12.73
CA ARG A 656 18.39 -30.03 -13.23
C ARG A 656 19.40 -31.17 -13.03
N ALA A 657 20.65 -30.99 -13.43
CA ALA A 657 21.72 -31.97 -13.23
C ALA A 657 21.88 -32.35 -11.74
N LEU A 658 21.89 -31.37 -10.83
CA LEU A 658 21.95 -31.63 -9.38
C LEU A 658 20.72 -32.38 -8.85
N ARG A 659 19.53 -32.15 -9.40
CA ARG A 659 18.31 -32.92 -9.04
C ARG A 659 18.37 -34.36 -9.56
N GLU A 660 18.90 -34.56 -10.77
CA GLU A 660 19.14 -35.90 -11.34
C GLU A 660 20.22 -36.65 -10.54
N GLU A 661 21.31 -36.00 -10.15
CA GLU A 661 22.34 -36.55 -9.26
C GLU A 661 21.76 -36.96 -7.90
N ILE A 662 20.97 -36.09 -7.25
CA ILE A 662 20.28 -36.38 -5.98
C ILE A 662 19.33 -37.57 -6.15
N ALA A 663 18.49 -37.59 -7.19
CA ALA A 663 17.56 -38.71 -7.42
C ALA A 663 18.30 -40.04 -7.57
N THR A 664 19.38 -40.10 -8.37
CA THR A 664 20.16 -41.34 -8.47
C THR A 664 20.95 -41.67 -7.20
N ALA A 665 21.20 -40.72 -6.30
CA ALA A 665 21.79 -41.01 -4.99
C ALA A 665 20.73 -41.57 -4.02
N GLU A 666 19.52 -41.01 -4.02
CA GLU A 666 18.37 -41.54 -3.27
C GLU A 666 18.01 -42.96 -3.71
N GLU A 667 18.00 -43.26 -5.02
CA GLU A 667 17.79 -44.62 -5.54
C GLU A 667 18.85 -45.61 -5.03
N LYS A 668 20.14 -45.23 -5.04
CA LYS A 668 21.24 -46.05 -4.51
C LYS A 668 21.09 -46.28 -3.01
N HIS A 669 20.82 -45.23 -2.23
CA HIS A 669 20.60 -45.34 -0.80
C HIS A 669 19.33 -46.15 -0.46
N GLN A 670 18.29 -46.11 -1.29
CA GLN A 670 17.12 -46.99 -1.15
C GLN A 670 17.49 -48.46 -1.41
N GLN A 671 18.32 -48.76 -2.41
CA GLN A 671 18.83 -50.12 -2.67
C GLN A 671 19.76 -50.62 -1.56
N GLU A 672 20.64 -49.76 -1.03
CA GLU A 672 21.49 -50.04 0.13
C GLU A 672 20.62 -50.33 1.37
N VAL A 673 19.63 -49.50 1.68
CA VAL A 673 18.69 -49.73 2.79
C VAL A 673 17.86 -51.01 2.59
N GLN A 674 17.46 -51.34 1.37
CA GLN A 674 16.77 -52.61 1.07
C GLN A 674 17.68 -53.84 1.29
N SER A 675 18.93 -53.80 0.84
CA SER A 675 19.89 -54.90 1.06
C SER A 675 20.31 -55.04 2.53
N LEU A 676 20.49 -53.93 3.24
CA LEU A 676 20.72 -53.93 4.69
C LEU A 676 19.52 -54.50 5.45
N ARG A 677 18.28 -54.15 5.07
CA ARG A 677 17.06 -54.76 5.63
C ARG A 677 16.99 -56.25 5.34
N ALA A 678 17.29 -56.69 4.12
CA ALA A 678 17.30 -58.11 3.77
C ALA A 678 18.31 -58.90 4.62
N MET A 679 19.54 -58.39 4.81
CA MET A 679 20.54 -59.00 5.68
C MET A 679 20.17 -58.96 7.18
N LEU A 680 19.41 -57.94 7.63
CA LEU A 680 18.89 -57.89 8.99
C LEU A 680 17.76 -58.91 9.19
N ASP A 681 16.85 -59.05 8.22
CA ASP A 681 15.79 -60.07 8.23
C ASP A 681 16.37 -61.49 8.18
N GLU A 682 17.41 -61.72 7.36
CA GLU A 682 18.15 -62.98 7.30
C GLU A 682 18.78 -63.31 8.65
N ARG A 683 19.56 -62.38 9.22
CA ARG A 683 20.17 -62.55 10.55
C ARG A 683 19.17 -62.60 11.70
N ALA A 684 17.94 -62.10 11.52
CA ALA A 684 16.85 -62.25 12.49
C ALA A 684 16.23 -63.65 12.41
N ARG A 685 16.02 -64.18 11.18
CA ARG A 685 15.60 -65.58 10.96
C ARG A 685 16.65 -66.58 11.45
N GLU A 686 17.94 -66.26 11.31
CA GLU A 686 19.04 -67.07 11.86
C GLU A 686 18.99 -67.11 13.40
N ARG A 687 19.01 -65.95 14.07
CA ARG A 687 18.95 -65.90 15.55
C ARG A 687 17.67 -66.48 16.14
N GLY A 688 16.56 -66.51 15.38
CA GLY A 688 15.32 -67.19 15.79
C GLY A 688 15.43 -68.72 15.86
N ARG A 689 16.48 -69.31 15.28
CA ARG A 689 16.73 -70.77 15.29
C ARG A 689 17.51 -71.24 16.52
N ASP A 690 18.05 -70.33 17.33
CA ASP A 690 18.96 -70.68 18.41
C ASP A 690 18.23 -71.17 19.68
N GLY A 691 18.57 -72.40 20.09
CA GLY A 691 18.13 -72.98 21.37
C GLY A 691 16.70 -73.51 21.38
N ALA A 692 15.78 -72.75 21.97
CA ALA A 692 14.47 -73.26 22.43
C ALA A 692 13.53 -73.73 21.30
N SER A 693 13.71 -73.25 20.08
CA SER A 693 12.87 -73.62 18.93
C SER A 693 13.14 -75.05 18.43
N LEU A 694 14.36 -75.59 18.61
CA LEU A 694 14.75 -76.91 18.08
C LEU A 694 14.04 -78.09 18.76
N GLU A 695 13.87 -78.07 20.08
CA GLU A 695 13.17 -79.16 20.79
C GLU A 695 11.67 -79.17 20.48
N TYR A 696 11.05 -77.99 20.44
CA TYR A 696 9.66 -77.85 20.01
C TYR A 696 9.49 -78.29 18.56
N LEU A 697 10.36 -77.85 17.64
CA LEU A 697 10.37 -78.26 16.24
C LEU A 697 10.50 -79.79 16.10
N LYS A 698 11.44 -80.42 16.82
CA LYS A 698 11.60 -81.88 16.84
C LYS A 698 10.31 -82.59 17.25
N ASN A 699 9.63 -82.08 18.28
CA ASN A 699 8.35 -82.64 18.75
C ASN A 699 7.19 -82.41 17.77
N VAL A 700 7.13 -81.27 17.08
CA VAL A 700 6.09 -80.99 16.07
C VAL A 700 6.34 -81.75 14.77
N VAL A 701 7.60 -81.88 14.32
CA VAL A 701 7.98 -82.73 13.17
C VAL A 701 7.70 -84.19 13.46
N TYR A 702 8.01 -84.68 14.66
CA TYR A 702 7.64 -86.04 15.07
C TYR A 702 6.12 -86.26 15.05
N ARG A 703 5.32 -85.28 15.51
CA ARG A 703 3.85 -85.31 15.39
C ARG A 703 3.40 -85.28 13.92
N TYR A 704 3.99 -84.45 13.07
CA TYR A 704 3.68 -84.39 11.63
C TYR A 704 3.91 -85.74 10.93
N LEU A 705 4.97 -86.46 11.29
CA LEU A 705 5.30 -87.77 10.73
C LEU A 705 4.49 -88.93 11.32
N THR A 706 3.90 -88.78 12.51
CA THR A 706 3.14 -89.84 13.21
C THR A 706 1.61 -89.67 13.14
N LEU A 707 1.10 -88.48 12.82
CA LEU A 707 -0.33 -88.22 12.67
C LEU A 707 -0.85 -88.68 11.30
N GLY A 708 -1.79 -89.62 11.30
CA GLY A 708 -2.51 -90.03 10.08
C GLY A 708 -3.43 -88.94 9.51
N ASP A 709 -3.97 -88.06 10.34
CA ASP A 709 -4.98 -87.08 9.94
C ASP A 709 -4.41 -85.95 9.07
N ALA A 710 -5.04 -85.69 7.92
CA ALA A 710 -4.63 -84.62 7.02
C ALA A 710 -4.72 -83.23 7.67
N ARG A 711 -5.78 -82.96 8.46
CA ARG A 711 -5.94 -81.70 9.21
C ARG A 711 -4.89 -81.56 10.32
N GLY A 712 -4.64 -82.64 11.07
CA GLY A 712 -3.59 -82.66 12.11
C GLY A 712 -2.20 -82.38 11.54
N ARG A 713 -1.89 -82.98 10.39
CA ARG A 713 -0.67 -82.70 9.63
C ARG A 713 -0.60 -81.25 9.12
N GLN A 714 -1.68 -80.70 8.58
CA GLN A 714 -1.69 -79.30 8.14
C GLN A 714 -1.48 -78.31 9.31
N HIS A 715 -2.06 -78.56 10.49
CA HIS A 715 -1.80 -77.75 11.68
C HIS A 715 -0.36 -77.88 12.18
N ALA A 716 0.22 -79.08 12.16
CA ALA A 716 1.63 -79.29 12.53
C ALA A 716 2.59 -78.64 11.50
N LEU A 717 2.26 -78.67 10.21
CA LEU A 717 3.01 -78.00 9.14
C LEU A 717 2.97 -76.47 9.29
N ASN A 718 1.80 -75.89 9.60
CA ASN A 718 1.68 -74.46 9.89
C ASN A 718 2.51 -74.06 11.13
N ALA A 719 2.58 -74.91 12.16
CA ALA A 719 3.44 -74.70 13.30
C ALA A 719 4.94 -74.79 12.94
N ILE A 720 5.34 -75.75 12.09
CA ILE A 720 6.71 -75.86 11.56
C ILE A 720 7.11 -74.60 10.77
N ALA A 721 6.25 -74.13 9.85
CA ALA A 721 6.50 -72.93 9.05
C ALA A 721 6.54 -71.64 9.90
N ALA A 722 5.78 -71.59 11.00
CA ALA A 722 5.84 -70.48 11.95
C ALA A 722 7.15 -70.49 12.78
N VAL A 723 7.58 -71.65 13.27
CA VAL A 723 8.82 -71.83 14.07
C VAL A 723 10.08 -71.60 13.23
N LEU A 724 10.06 -72.00 11.96
CA LEU A 724 11.17 -71.77 11.01
C LEU A 724 11.11 -70.40 10.32
N HIS A 725 10.14 -69.55 10.68
CA HIS A 725 9.95 -68.19 10.18
C HIS A 725 9.94 -68.09 8.64
N PHE A 726 9.19 -68.97 7.99
CA PHE A 726 9.09 -69.01 6.52
C PHE A 726 8.58 -67.67 5.95
N SER A 727 9.14 -67.25 4.82
CA SER A 727 8.68 -66.13 3.99
C SER A 727 7.18 -66.25 3.68
N PRO A 728 6.44 -65.14 3.50
CA PRO A 728 5.06 -65.21 2.97
C PRO A 728 4.98 -65.91 1.60
N VAL A 729 6.06 -65.89 0.80
CA VAL A 729 6.14 -66.62 -0.47
C VAL A 729 6.35 -68.12 -0.24
N GLU A 730 7.23 -68.50 0.68
CA GLU A 730 7.45 -69.91 1.07
C GLU A 730 6.17 -70.54 1.66
N ARG A 731 5.42 -69.77 2.47
CA ARG A 731 4.10 -70.17 3.01
C ARG A 731 2.95 -70.22 1.99
N GLN A 732 3.20 -69.88 0.73
CA GLN A 732 2.26 -70.05 -0.39
C GLN A 732 2.68 -71.21 -1.32
N ALA A 733 3.87 -71.76 -1.15
CA ALA A 733 4.43 -72.84 -1.96
C ALA A 733 4.40 -74.22 -1.27
N VAL A 734 3.87 -74.29 -0.04
CA VAL A 734 3.79 -75.48 0.84
C VAL A 734 2.37 -75.63 1.38
#